data_AF-A0A1E3HM88-F1
#
_entry.id   AF-A0A1E3HM88-F1
#
_cell.length_a   1.000
_cell.length_b   1.000
_cell.length_c   1.000
_cell.angle_alpha   90.00
_cell.angle_beta   90.00
_cell.angle_gamma   90.00
#
_symmetry.space_group_name_H-M   'P 1'
#
loop_
_entity.id
_entity.type
_entity.pdbx_description
1 polymer ?
#
loop_
_entity_poly.entity_id
_entity_poly.type
_entity_poly.pdbx_seq_one_letter_code
_entity_poly.pdbx_strand_id
1 'polypeptide(L)'
;MKSNFQFQNLCGTVYRQGNVAFTPDGNSVLSPVGNRVSVFDLVNNKSRTLGFENRKNIATIALSPDGNVLISVDEDGRALFINFRKGTVLHHINFKRHVNHVSFSPDGKYIAITHGHKVQIWNTPSHLVREFAPFTLHREYTGHHDDVVSVCWSKTSRYFVSTSRDMTARLYTVHPLEGFTPKQFAGHRDMVIGAYFSLDEKTIYTISRDGAVFVWKAKKGVSDEDSDVELDILDAPTTSTSAANLALEHTVAYSRWGVHSRHFFNQPGTKTVCATFHPKTSLLIVGFSSGVFGLWEMPDFSPVHTLSISNEKISSVAVSPSGEWLAFGASKLGQLLVWEWQSESYVLKQQGHYYDMNTLAFSPDAQNIATGGEDGKVKLWNATSGYCFVTFPEHTAAVSTVEFSKQGQVLFSASLDGTVRAYDLVRYRNFRTFTSPSPVQFSALAVDPSGDVVCAGSQDSFEIYMWSVQTGKLLDILTGHTAPISNLAFSPSGNQLASSSWDRSVRLWSVFGRSRATEPIELSGEATALAFRPDGKEICVATLNGELSFIDIEEGEIKSVIEGRRDISGGRKIDDRLTAANNAASKYFNSVTYTADGACVLAGGSSKYVVIYDRAEGVMIKKFQISENLSLDGTQEMLDSRKMTEAGAMDTFDRQGEEEDLEDRLDSTLPGASKGDLSKRRYRRDARTNCVRFSATGRSWAAASTEGLLIYSLDESTTFDPFDLSLDLTPESTLQTAAQGDYLIALIMALRLNEKPLIQRVYEAVSPSSIRLLARQLPEVYVAQFTKFVSDHIEATPHVEFDLMWTAAMLTSHGRYLRERKGEMAATLRGLVKGLNGLEASVSKISDDNTFSLDYILSQVGKGEQANGFEGEGSAFILDVEAKNVVFLLGAGISTSAGIPDFRSPETGLYHNLQALNLPFPEAVFELGFFQKRPEPFWALAKEIYPGRHFPTPTHYLLKLFRKHNVLKRVFTQNIDTLESIAGLPSDMIVEAHGSFATAHCLRCRREVDREEVLRAGVRRGEVVKCDATIKDAGGKGKGKGKGKSQTCGGLVKPDIVFFGEGLPDRFFELIPELRKCDLLVVIGTSLQVQPFASLVNYVPPTCPRLLINREPVGPFTSYKSTSPSSRDLFYEGNADDGARRLAEQLGWGEELEELVRDGRKGLERKWMKEEGGEVAGQGTKEAEKKSKKAAKAVEDEGTEDLEEAIKTQLKL
;
A
#
# COMPACT_ATOMS: atom_id res chain seq x y z
N MET A 1 -12.07 -0.61 33.83
CA MET A 1 -11.35 0.19 32.79
C MET A 1 -11.93 1.60 32.77
N LYS A 2 -11.15 2.65 32.49
CA LYS A 2 -11.67 4.02 32.30
C LYS A 2 -12.38 4.12 30.93
N SER A 3 -13.54 4.80 30.86
CA SER A 3 -14.42 4.81 29.69
C SER A 3 -14.40 6.12 28.87
N ASN A 4 -13.55 7.08 29.25
CA ASN A 4 -13.48 8.38 28.58
C ASN A 4 -12.69 8.34 27.26
N PHE A 5 -13.17 7.53 26.30
CA PHE A 5 -12.64 7.56 24.93
C PHE A 5 -13.04 8.86 24.24
N GLN A 6 -12.07 9.48 23.59
CA GLN A 6 -12.21 10.67 22.75
C GLN A 6 -11.78 10.34 21.32
N PHE A 7 -12.26 11.10 20.34
CA PHE A 7 -11.84 10.95 18.95
C PHE A 7 -10.36 11.35 18.81
N GLN A 8 -9.53 10.46 18.26
CA GLN A 8 -8.10 10.71 18.07
C GLN A 8 -7.75 10.97 16.60
N ASN A 9 -8.22 10.12 15.68
CA ASN A 9 -7.87 10.22 14.26
C ASN A 9 -8.93 9.56 13.36
N LEU A 10 -9.03 10.04 12.11
CA LEU A 10 -9.75 9.40 11.02
C LEU A 10 -8.70 8.91 10.00
N CYS A 11 -8.52 7.59 9.97
CA CYS A 11 -7.69 6.89 9.00
C CYS A 11 -8.58 6.27 7.91
N GLY A 12 -8.01 5.51 6.96
CA GLY A 12 -8.82 4.79 5.96
C GLY A 12 -9.34 5.65 4.80
N THR A 13 -9.43 6.96 4.99
CA THR A 13 -9.74 7.98 3.98
C THR A 13 -8.77 9.15 4.13
N VAL A 14 -8.28 9.68 3.01
CA VAL A 14 -7.12 10.58 2.97
C VAL A 14 -7.47 11.94 2.36
N TYR A 15 -8.39 11.92 1.40
CA TYR A 15 -8.97 13.09 0.75
C TYR A 15 -10.36 12.69 0.24
N ARG A 16 -11.32 13.62 0.22
CA ARG A 16 -12.68 13.35 -0.27
C ARG A 16 -13.20 14.43 -1.21
N GLN A 17 -13.16 15.70 -0.81
CA GLN A 17 -13.75 16.82 -1.56
C GLN A 17 -13.20 18.15 -1.02
N GLY A 18 -13.03 19.15 -1.88
CA GLY A 18 -12.53 20.49 -1.54
C GLY A 18 -11.05 20.71 -1.87
N ASN A 19 -10.48 21.87 -1.54
CA ASN A 19 -9.08 22.15 -1.82
C ASN A 19 -8.12 21.56 -0.77
N VAL A 20 -6.93 21.18 -1.21
CA VAL A 20 -5.77 20.87 -0.37
C VAL A 20 -5.01 22.16 -0.05
N ALA A 21 -4.32 22.22 1.09
CA ALA A 21 -3.46 23.36 1.46
C ALA A 21 -2.19 22.89 2.19
N PHE A 22 -1.09 23.62 2.05
CA PHE A 22 0.12 23.42 2.87
C PHE A 22 0.11 24.32 4.11
N THR A 23 0.84 23.94 5.16
CA THR A 23 1.23 24.86 6.23
C THR A 23 2.22 25.92 5.73
N PRO A 24 2.31 27.11 6.36
CA PRO A 24 3.30 28.14 5.99
C PRO A 24 4.75 27.65 6.05
N ASP A 25 5.02 26.70 6.94
CA ASP A 25 6.34 26.06 7.10
C ASP A 25 6.65 25.01 6.00
N GLY A 26 5.70 24.70 5.11
CA GLY A 26 5.83 23.65 4.08
C GLY A 26 5.74 22.20 4.56
N ASN A 27 6.09 21.93 5.81
CA ASN A 27 6.24 20.58 6.38
C ASN A 27 4.96 19.72 6.46
N SER A 28 3.77 20.31 6.40
CA SER A 28 2.51 19.57 6.55
C SER A 28 1.45 19.94 5.51
N VAL A 29 0.65 18.95 5.12
CA VAL A 29 -0.48 19.09 4.20
C VAL A 29 -1.79 18.95 4.97
N LEU A 30 -2.70 19.89 4.75
CA LEU A 30 -4.08 19.86 5.21
C LEU A 30 -4.95 19.29 4.09
N SER A 31 -5.67 18.21 4.35
CA SER A 31 -6.67 17.64 3.44
C SER A 31 -8.06 17.62 4.08
N PRO A 32 -9.11 17.98 3.32
CA PRO A 32 -10.49 17.75 3.72
C PRO A 32 -10.89 16.28 3.52
N VAL A 33 -11.35 15.66 4.60
CA VAL A 33 -11.78 14.26 4.67
C VAL A 33 -13.24 14.23 5.15
N GLY A 34 -14.16 14.34 4.19
CA GLY A 34 -15.59 14.47 4.48
C GLY A 34 -15.89 15.81 5.13
N ASN A 35 -16.40 15.78 6.37
CA ASN A 35 -16.69 16.95 7.18
C ASN A 35 -15.56 17.31 8.18
N ARG A 36 -14.42 16.62 8.14
CA ARG A 36 -13.25 16.87 8.99
C ARG A 36 -12.03 17.31 8.16
N VAL A 37 -11.02 17.88 8.82
CA VAL A 37 -9.72 18.20 8.20
C VAL A 37 -8.63 17.35 8.85
N SER A 38 -7.90 16.61 8.02
CA SER A 38 -6.71 15.86 8.41
C SER A 38 -5.45 16.67 8.10
N VAL A 39 -4.49 16.60 9.01
CA VAL A 39 -3.17 17.23 8.87
C VAL A 39 -2.14 16.11 8.80
N PHE A 40 -1.47 16.03 7.65
CA PHE A 40 -0.39 15.09 7.35
C PHE A 40 0.94 15.80 7.51
N ASP A 41 1.66 15.48 8.58
CA ASP A 41 3.05 15.88 8.78
C ASP A 41 3.93 14.92 7.97
N LEU A 42 4.58 15.50 6.95
CA LEU A 42 5.42 14.78 5.98
C LEU A 42 6.82 14.53 6.52
N VAL A 43 7.29 15.38 7.44
CA VAL A 43 8.64 15.28 8.02
C VAL A 43 8.67 14.24 9.13
N ASN A 44 7.71 14.30 10.06
CA ASN A 44 7.64 13.34 11.18
C ASN A 44 6.87 12.05 10.83
N ASN A 45 6.36 11.92 9.60
CA ASN A 45 5.48 10.84 9.17
C ASN A 45 4.32 10.57 10.13
N LYS A 46 3.56 11.62 10.50
CA LYS A 46 2.41 11.54 11.40
C LYS A 46 1.17 12.15 10.77
N SER A 47 0.00 11.58 11.04
CA SER A 47 -1.29 12.19 10.73
C SER A 47 -2.05 12.54 12.01
N ARG A 48 -2.85 13.60 11.94
CA ARG A 48 -3.83 13.95 12.97
C ARG A 48 -5.07 14.52 12.31
N THR A 49 -6.25 14.05 12.70
CA THR A 49 -7.52 14.65 12.28
C THR A 49 -7.97 15.64 13.33
N LEU A 50 -8.38 16.84 12.93
CA LEU A 50 -8.86 17.85 13.86
C LEU A 50 -10.22 17.43 14.46
N GLY A 51 -10.39 17.67 15.76
CA GLY A 51 -11.51 17.12 16.53
C GLY A 51 -12.89 17.67 16.19
N PHE A 52 -12.96 18.82 15.49
CA PHE A 52 -14.22 19.43 15.05
C PHE A 52 -14.89 18.66 13.90
N GLU A 53 -16.18 18.93 13.68
CA GLU A 53 -16.94 18.44 12.54
C GLU A 53 -17.75 19.59 11.89
N ASN A 54 -17.67 19.68 10.57
CA ASN A 54 -18.58 20.45 9.74
C ASN A 54 -19.94 19.72 9.61
N ARG A 55 -21.00 20.41 9.18
CA ARG A 55 -22.36 19.81 9.09
C ARG A 55 -22.59 19.10 7.75
N LYS A 56 -21.82 19.42 6.73
CA LYS A 56 -21.73 18.70 5.46
C LYS A 56 -20.26 18.45 5.12
N ASN A 57 -20.02 17.82 3.97
CA ASN A 57 -18.69 17.80 3.38
C ASN A 57 -18.12 19.23 3.23
N ILE A 58 -16.80 19.32 3.36
CA ILE A 58 -16.06 20.58 3.20
C ILE A 58 -15.91 20.90 1.70
N ALA A 59 -16.33 22.10 1.32
CA ALA A 59 -16.13 22.64 -0.03
C ALA A 59 -14.77 23.35 -0.14
N THR A 60 -14.36 24.12 0.88
CA THR A 60 -13.07 24.81 0.86
C THR A 60 -12.48 25.03 2.26
N ILE A 61 -11.15 25.03 2.33
CA ILE A 61 -10.36 25.40 3.51
C ILE A 61 -9.35 26.50 3.17
N ALA A 62 -9.06 27.37 4.14
CA ALA A 62 -7.91 28.28 4.06
C ALA A 62 -7.23 28.40 5.42
N LEU A 63 -5.90 28.52 5.42
CA LEU A 63 -5.08 28.68 6.61
C LEU A 63 -4.47 30.09 6.61
N SER A 64 -4.43 30.74 7.78
CA SER A 64 -3.77 32.03 7.97
C SER A 64 -2.28 31.95 7.63
N PRO A 65 -1.64 33.01 7.08
CA PRO A 65 -0.20 33.06 6.84
C PRO A 65 0.66 32.73 8.08
N ASP A 66 0.20 33.06 9.29
CA ASP A 66 0.89 32.77 10.56
C ASP A 66 0.73 31.30 11.05
N GLY A 67 -0.04 30.48 10.33
CA GLY A 67 -0.35 29.09 10.72
C GLY A 67 -1.18 28.94 12.00
N ASN A 68 -1.76 30.02 12.53
CA ASN A 68 -2.48 30.01 13.81
C ASN A 68 -3.98 29.68 13.68
N VAL A 69 -4.59 30.06 12.56
CA VAL A 69 -6.05 29.99 12.39
C VAL A 69 -6.43 29.37 11.04
N LEU A 70 -7.37 28.43 11.09
CA LEU A 70 -7.96 27.73 9.95
C LEU A 70 -9.42 28.15 9.80
N ILE A 71 -9.87 28.37 8.57
CA ILE A 71 -11.30 28.42 8.24
C ILE A 71 -11.66 27.22 7.37
N SER A 72 -12.71 26.48 7.74
CA SER A 72 -13.32 25.43 6.89
C SER A 72 -14.73 25.87 6.51
N VAL A 73 -15.15 25.58 5.28
CA VAL A 73 -16.47 25.95 4.76
C VAL A 73 -17.17 24.74 4.14
N ASP A 74 -18.40 24.47 4.58
CA ASP A 74 -19.32 23.46 4.06
C ASP A 74 -19.88 23.84 2.68
N GLU A 75 -20.39 22.85 1.94
CA GLU A 75 -21.20 23.04 0.72
C GLU A 75 -22.32 24.09 0.87
N ASP A 76 -22.97 24.18 2.03
CA ASP A 76 -24.05 25.16 2.28
C ASP A 76 -23.55 26.60 2.57
N GLY A 77 -22.23 26.83 2.57
CA GLY A 77 -21.63 28.11 2.97
C GLY A 77 -21.60 28.35 4.49
N ARG A 78 -21.80 27.31 5.30
CA ARG A 78 -21.53 27.36 6.75
C ARG A 78 -20.03 27.25 6.95
N ALA A 79 -19.46 28.04 7.84
CA ALA A 79 -18.03 28.02 8.09
C ALA A 79 -17.69 27.95 9.57
N LEU A 80 -16.63 27.21 9.87
CA LEU A 80 -16.01 27.11 11.18
C LEU A 80 -14.69 27.87 11.17
N PHE A 81 -14.48 28.71 12.17
CA PHE A 81 -13.22 29.41 12.40
C PHE A 81 -12.51 28.73 13.57
N ILE A 82 -11.32 28.21 13.36
CA ILE A 82 -10.67 27.20 14.21
C ILE A 82 -9.26 27.65 14.58
N ASN A 83 -8.88 27.53 15.86
CA ASN A 83 -7.48 27.64 16.26
C ASN A 83 -6.74 26.39 15.79
N PHE A 84 -5.85 26.52 14.81
CA PHE A 84 -5.19 25.39 14.15
C PHE A 84 -4.25 24.61 15.09
N ARG A 85 -3.55 25.32 15.99
CA ARG A 85 -2.63 24.68 16.94
C ARG A 85 -3.35 23.78 17.94
N LYS A 86 -4.49 24.25 18.48
CA LYS A 86 -5.31 23.52 19.46
C LYS A 86 -6.40 22.63 18.85
N GLY A 87 -6.73 22.80 17.57
CA GLY A 87 -7.84 22.11 16.90
C GLY A 87 -9.24 22.51 17.40
N THR A 88 -9.38 23.65 18.09
CA THR A 88 -10.63 24.07 18.73
C THR A 88 -11.40 25.09 17.89
N VAL A 89 -12.70 24.88 17.70
CA VAL A 89 -13.58 25.84 17.02
C VAL A 89 -13.76 27.08 17.89
N LEU A 90 -13.38 28.24 17.36
CA LEU A 90 -13.54 29.56 17.97
C LEU A 90 -14.94 30.13 17.69
N HIS A 91 -15.34 30.18 16.41
CA HIS A 91 -16.59 30.81 15.96
C HIS A 91 -17.25 30.01 14.84
N HIS A 92 -18.57 30.17 14.71
CA HIS A 92 -19.40 29.64 13.63
C HIS A 92 -20.01 30.82 12.87
N ILE A 93 -19.96 30.78 11.54
CA ILE A 93 -20.59 31.78 10.66
C ILE A 93 -21.31 31.08 9.52
N ASN A 94 -22.33 31.71 8.93
CA ASN A 94 -23.06 31.17 7.79
C ASN A 94 -23.21 32.24 6.70
N PHE A 95 -22.56 32.00 5.55
CA PHE A 95 -22.58 32.88 4.39
C PHE A 95 -23.84 32.71 3.53
N LYS A 96 -24.72 31.74 3.81
CA LYS A 96 -26.04 31.52 3.17
C LYS A 96 -26.04 31.14 1.69
N ARG A 97 -24.89 31.01 1.04
CA ARG A 97 -24.70 30.54 -0.35
C ARG A 97 -23.46 29.67 -0.42
N HIS A 98 -23.39 28.80 -1.43
CA HIS A 98 -22.18 28.04 -1.74
C HIS A 98 -20.97 28.97 -1.89
N VAL A 99 -19.82 28.55 -1.35
CA VAL A 99 -18.56 29.27 -1.38
C VAL A 99 -17.57 28.43 -2.18
N ASN A 100 -17.19 28.90 -3.36
CA ASN A 100 -16.26 28.21 -4.24
C ASN A 100 -14.80 28.31 -3.74
N HIS A 101 -14.42 29.47 -3.19
CA HIS A 101 -13.06 29.74 -2.75
C HIS A 101 -13.01 30.70 -1.56
N VAL A 102 -12.08 30.42 -0.62
CA VAL A 102 -11.69 31.32 0.47
C VAL A 102 -10.20 31.53 0.45
N SER A 103 -9.74 32.76 0.68
CA SER A 103 -8.31 33.07 0.74
C SER A 103 -8.03 34.19 1.74
N PHE A 104 -7.08 33.95 2.66
CA PHE A 104 -6.54 35.00 3.53
C PHE A 104 -5.65 35.96 2.71
N SER A 105 -5.65 37.24 3.07
CA SER A 105 -4.63 38.16 2.57
C SER A 105 -3.24 37.74 3.06
N PRO A 106 -2.18 37.95 2.26
CA PRO A 106 -0.80 37.68 2.70
C PRO A 106 -0.36 38.40 3.98
N ASP A 107 -0.98 39.54 4.32
CA ASP A 107 -0.75 40.24 5.59
C ASP A 107 -1.60 39.72 6.77
N GLY A 108 -2.44 38.71 6.55
CA GLY A 108 -3.24 38.05 7.57
C GLY A 108 -4.40 38.88 8.14
N LYS A 109 -4.68 40.09 7.63
CA LYS A 109 -5.73 40.98 8.18
C LYS A 109 -7.12 40.79 7.57
N TYR A 110 -7.19 40.22 6.37
CA TYR A 110 -8.42 40.10 5.60
C TYR A 110 -8.67 38.67 5.14
N ILE A 111 -9.95 38.35 4.92
CA ILE A 111 -10.41 37.09 4.33
C ILE A 111 -11.28 37.46 3.13
N ALA A 112 -10.87 37.06 1.93
CA ALA A 112 -11.70 37.13 0.73
C ALA A 112 -12.50 35.84 0.58
N ILE A 113 -13.80 35.99 0.32
CA ILE A 113 -14.78 34.91 0.24
C ILE A 113 -15.64 35.12 -1.01
N THR A 114 -15.76 34.09 -1.85
CA THR A 114 -16.71 34.09 -2.98
C THR A 114 -18.14 33.93 -2.48
N HIS A 115 -19.08 34.75 -2.94
CA HIS A 115 -20.49 34.71 -2.55
C HIS A 115 -21.40 34.80 -3.79
N GLY A 116 -21.45 33.72 -4.56
CA GLY A 116 -22.01 33.70 -5.91
C GLY A 116 -21.27 34.66 -6.85
N HIS A 117 -21.98 35.50 -7.61
CA HIS A 117 -21.41 36.54 -8.49
C HIS A 117 -20.68 37.71 -7.78
N LYS A 118 -20.45 37.64 -6.46
CA LYS A 118 -19.83 38.69 -5.66
C LYS A 118 -18.61 38.18 -4.89
N VAL A 119 -17.71 39.10 -4.53
CA VAL A 119 -16.62 38.84 -3.58
C VAL A 119 -16.86 39.66 -2.31
N GLN A 120 -16.81 39.03 -1.15
CA GLN A 120 -16.87 39.71 0.15
C GLN A 120 -15.50 39.66 0.82
N ILE A 121 -15.03 40.80 1.29
CA ILE A 121 -13.83 40.90 2.12
C ILE A 121 -14.26 41.16 3.56
N TRP A 122 -13.81 40.29 4.45
CA TRP A 122 -14.04 40.35 5.90
C TRP A 122 -12.71 40.65 6.60
N ASN A 123 -12.74 41.33 7.74
CA ASN A 123 -11.56 41.42 8.61
C ASN A 123 -11.38 40.08 9.34
N THR A 124 -10.13 39.70 9.61
CA THR A 124 -9.82 38.52 10.43
C THR A 124 -10.13 38.79 11.92
N PRO A 125 -10.96 37.96 12.57
CA PRO A 125 -11.14 37.98 14.02
C PRO A 125 -9.83 37.87 14.81
N SER A 126 -9.79 38.46 16.01
CA SER A 126 -8.76 38.13 16.99
C SER A 126 -8.89 36.66 17.40
N HIS A 127 -7.76 35.95 17.55
CA HIS A 127 -7.74 34.53 17.93
C HIS A 127 -7.63 34.31 19.46
N LEU A 128 -7.52 35.39 20.24
CA LEU A 128 -7.28 35.39 21.69
C LEU A 128 -8.58 35.53 22.48
N VAL A 129 -9.52 36.35 22.02
CA VAL A 129 -10.78 36.67 22.71
C VAL A 129 -11.95 36.25 21.83
N ARG A 130 -12.92 35.53 22.42
CA ARG A 130 -14.18 35.19 21.75
C ARG A 130 -15.19 36.31 21.91
N GLU A 131 -15.51 36.99 20.83
CA GLU A 131 -16.64 37.91 20.75
C GLU A 131 -17.88 37.21 20.17
N PHE A 132 -19.06 37.82 20.33
CA PHE A 132 -20.31 37.26 19.80
C PHE A 132 -20.34 37.27 18.26
N ALA A 133 -19.87 38.36 17.64
CA ALA A 133 -19.85 38.54 16.19
C ALA A 133 -18.53 39.22 15.75
N PRO A 134 -17.39 38.50 15.77
CA PRO A 134 -16.08 39.09 15.50
C PRO A 134 -15.79 39.34 14.02
N PHE A 135 -16.60 38.76 13.13
CA PHE A 135 -16.47 38.94 11.68
C PHE A 135 -17.12 40.26 11.26
N THR A 136 -16.31 41.31 11.12
CA THR A 136 -16.75 42.56 10.51
C THR A 136 -16.53 42.53 9.00
N LEU A 137 -17.59 42.69 8.22
CA LEU A 137 -17.50 42.85 6.76
C LEU A 137 -16.77 44.16 6.46
N HIS A 138 -15.66 44.09 5.73
CA HIS A 138 -14.94 45.28 5.26
C HIS A 138 -15.65 45.88 4.04
N ARG A 139 -15.80 45.09 2.96
CA ARG A 139 -16.43 45.52 1.69
C ARG A 139 -17.04 44.35 0.93
N GLU A 140 -18.08 44.63 0.16
CA GLU A 140 -18.66 43.74 -0.85
C GLU A 140 -18.35 44.30 -2.24
N TYR A 141 -17.85 43.44 -3.13
CA TYR A 141 -17.45 43.78 -4.50
C TYR A 141 -18.39 43.11 -5.49
N THR A 142 -19.02 43.94 -6.31
CA THR A 142 -19.94 43.54 -7.37
C THR A 142 -19.33 43.86 -8.73
N GLY A 143 -19.58 42.99 -9.72
CA GLY A 143 -19.24 43.30 -11.10
C GLY A 143 -19.43 42.12 -12.05
N HIS A 144 -19.04 40.92 -11.60
CA HIS A 144 -19.24 39.68 -12.36
C HIS A 144 -20.72 39.39 -12.56
N HIS A 145 -21.06 38.76 -13.69
CA HIS A 145 -22.44 38.43 -14.05
C HIS A 145 -22.86 37.02 -13.58
N ASP A 146 -21.86 36.16 -13.38
CA ASP A 146 -22.01 34.76 -12.98
C ASP A 146 -21.05 34.46 -11.81
N ASP A 147 -21.15 33.26 -11.22
CA ASP A 147 -20.46 32.88 -10.01
C ASP A 147 -18.93 33.05 -10.09
N VAL A 148 -18.36 33.57 -9.01
CA VAL A 148 -16.91 33.75 -8.86
C VAL A 148 -16.27 32.42 -8.51
N VAL A 149 -15.30 31.98 -9.31
CA VAL A 149 -14.63 30.66 -9.17
C VAL A 149 -13.47 30.76 -8.18
N SER A 150 -12.49 31.66 -8.42
CA SER A 150 -11.34 31.85 -7.55
C SER A 150 -11.06 33.31 -7.23
N VAL A 151 -10.29 33.53 -6.16
CA VAL A 151 -9.76 34.84 -5.75
C VAL A 151 -8.28 34.69 -5.40
N CYS A 152 -7.43 35.51 -6.03
CA CYS A 152 -5.99 35.57 -5.79
C CYS A 152 -5.60 36.97 -5.29
N TRP A 153 -4.88 37.02 -4.18
CA TRP A 153 -4.37 38.25 -3.59
C TRP A 153 -3.06 38.71 -4.23
N SER A 154 -2.83 40.03 -4.27
CA SER A 154 -1.49 40.57 -4.56
C SER A 154 -0.55 40.34 -3.38
N LYS A 155 0.76 40.26 -3.64
CA LYS A 155 1.79 40.11 -2.60
C LYS A 155 1.70 41.22 -1.55
N THR A 156 1.37 42.44 -2.00
CA THR A 156 1.18 43.62 -1.15
C THR A 156 -0.16 43.65 -0.39
N SER A 157 -1.07 42.69 -0.58
CA SER A 157 -2.44 42.68 -0.04
C SER A 157 -3.31 43.91 -0.41
N ARG A 158 -2.85 44.79 -1.32
CA ARG A 158 -3.56 46.01 -1.75
C ARG A 158 -4.57 45.74 -2.86
N TYR A 159 -4.34 44.70 -3.65
CA TYR A 159 -5.19 44.30 -4.76
C TYR A 159 -5.55 42.82 -4.66
N PHE A 160 -6.59 42.44 -5.38
CA PHE A 160 -6.90 41.05 -5.66
C PHE A 160 -7.48 40.93 -7.07
N VAL A 161 -7.24 39.79 -7.72
CA VAL A 161 -7.94 39.39 -8.94
C VAL A 161 -8.94 38.32 -8.58
N SER A 162 -10.11 38.38 -9.20
CA SER A 162 -11.15 37.37 -9.09
C SER A 162 -11.55 36.87 -10.48
N THR A 163 -11.85 35.59 -10.58
CA THR A 163 -12.27 34.93 -11.83
C THR A 163 -13.73 34.51 -11.74
N SER A 164 -14.45 34.51 -12.87
CA SER A 164 -15.86 34.12 -12.92
C SER A 164 -16.13 33.12 -14.03
N ARG A 165 -17.24 32.39 -13.88
CA ARG A 165 -17.90 31.65 -14.94
C ARG A 165 -18.28 32.53 -16.14
N ASP A 166 -18.41 33.86 -15.97
CA ASP A 166 -18.71 34.82 -17.04
C ASP A 166 -17.60 35.02 -18.09
N MET A 167 -16.58 34.14 -18.11
CA MET A 167 -15.40 34.16 -18.99
C MET A 167 -14.47 35.36 -18.79
N THR A 168 -14.60 36.07 -17.65
CA THR A 168 -13.77 37.22 -17.31
C THR A 168 -12.99 37.04 -16.01
N ALA A 169 -11.87 37.75 -15.92
CA ALA A 169 -11.22 38.04 -14.64
C ALA A 169 -11.27 39.55 -14.37
N ARG A 170 -11.28 39.95 -13.09
CA ARG A 170 -11.36 41.37 -12.71
C ARG A 170 -10.41 41.71 -11.57
N LEU A 171 -9.70 42.83 -11.74
CA LEU A 171 -8.80 43.43 -10.75
C LEU A 171 -9.57 44.43 -9.89
N TYR A 172 -9.48 44.26 -8.58
CA TYR A 172 -10.08 45.13 -7.58
C TYR A 172 -9.03 45.64 -6.57
N THR A 173 -9.30 46.79 -5.96
CA THR A 173 -8.51 47.35 -4.86
C THR A 173 -9.21 47.10 -3.52
N VAL A 174 -8.46 46.84 -2.46
CA VAL A 174 -9.03 46.70 -1.10
C VAL A 174 -9.56 48.04 -0.59
N HIS A 175 -8.76 49.09 -0.72
CA HIS A 175 -9.15 50.45 -0.39
C HIS A 175 -9.56 51.21 -1.67
N PRO A 176 -10.52 52.14 -1.60
CA PRO A 176 -10.92 52.93 -2.75
C PRO A 176 -9.78 53.87 -3.16
N LEU A 177 -9.53 53.99 -4.46
CA LEU A 177 -8.57 54.93 -5.03
C LEU A 177 -9.32 55.91 -5.94
N GLU A 178 -8.92 57.18 -5.96
CA GLU A 178 -9.54 58.20 -6.80
C GLU A 178 -9.32 57.90 -8.29
N GLY A 179 -10.38 57.95 -9.10
CA GLY A 179 -10.32 57.61 -10.53
C GLY A 179 -10.20 56.12 -10.85
N PHE A 180 -9.96 55.23 -9.89
CA PHE A 180 -9.87 53.80 -10.16
C PHE A 180 -11.24 53.16 -10.45
N THR A 181 -11.34 52.53 -11.61
CA THR A 181 -12.44 51.63 -11.99
C THR A 181 -11.92 50.20 -12.07
N PRO A 182 -12.66 49.18 -11.56
CA PRO A 182 -12.22 47.79 -11.63
C PRO A 182 -11.91 47.35 -13.06
N LYS A 183 -10.66 46.96 -13.32
CA LYS A 183 -10.21 46.57 -14.66
C LYS A 183 -10.66 45.16 -14.98
N GLN A 184 -11.16 44.94 -16.21
CA GLN A 184 -11.69 43.67 -16.68
C GLN A 184 -10.76 43.05 -17.74
N PHE A 185 -10.47 41.76 -17.56
CA PHE A 185 -9.72 40.91 -18.49
C PHE A 185 -10.71 39.99 -19.20
N ALA A 186 -10.95 40.22 -20.49
CA ALA A 186 -11.92 39.49 -21.30
C ALA A 186 -11.30 38.96 -22.59
N GLY A 187 -11.86 37.88 -23.14
CA GLY A 187 -11.40 37.25 -24.39
C GLY A 187 -11.18 35.74 -24.32
N HIS A 188 -11.49 35.10 -23.20
CA HIS A 188 -11.54 33.64 -23.06
C HIS A 188 -12.78 33.05 -23.75
N ARG A 189 -12.75 31.75 -24.03
CA ARG A 189 -13.85 31.02 -24.70
C ARG A 189 -14.71 30.18 -23.76
N ASP A 190 -14.17 29.88 -22.58
CA ASP A 190 -14.79 29.11 -21.50
C ASP A 190 -14.40 29.81 -20.18
N MET A 191 -14.95 29.35 -19.04
CA MET A 191 -14.74 30.00 -17.74
C MET A 191 -13.26 30.16 -17.37
N VAL A 192 -12.96 31.19 -16.59
CA VAL A 192 -11.61 31.42 -16.07
C VAL A 192 -11.48 30.72 -14.72
N ILE A 193 -10.65 29.69 -14.65
CA ILE A 193 -10.44 28.90 -13.43
C ILE A 193 -9.59 29.70 -12.43
N GLY A 194 -8.45 30.22 -12.90
CA GLY A 194 -7.46 30.88 -12.06
C GLY A 194 -6.87 32.13 -12.74
N ALA A 195 -6.59 33.14 -11.92
CA ALA A 195 -5.84 34.32 -12.33
C ALA A 195 -4.82 34.68 -11.27
N TYR A 196 -3.58 34.91 -11.70
CA TYR A 196 -2.41 34.98 -10.81
C TYR A 196 -1.52 36.17 -11.15
N PHE A 197 -0.97 36.80 -10.12
CA PHE A 197 0.07 37.82 -10.26
C PHE A 197 1.45 37.16 -10.39
N SER A 198 2.32 37.75 -11.22
CA SER A 198 3.77 37.56 -11.10
C SER A 198 4.30 38.18 -9.79
N LEU A 199 5.48 37.75 -9.35
CA LEU A 199 6.18 38.27 -8.16
C LEU A 199 6.33 39.80 -8.15
N ASP A 200 6.48 40.38 -9.34
CA ASP A 200 6.64 41.81 -9.61
C ASP A 200 5.30 42.59 -9.64
N GLU A 201 4.15 41.91 -9.58
CA GLU A 201 2.79 42.44 -9.80
C GLU A 201 2.56 43.08 -11.20
N LYS A 202 3.58 43.21 -12.06
CA LYS A 202 3.54 43.80 -13.43
C LYS A 202 2.90 42.93 -14.51
N THR A 203 2.78 41.62 -14.29
CA THR A 203 2.16 40.69 -15.23
C THR A 203 1.09 39.87 -14.51
N ILE A 204 -0.01 39.62 -15.22
CA ILE A 204 -1.12 38.81 -14.73
C ILE A 204 -1.30 37.64 -15.70
N TYR A 205 -1.39 36.43 -15.17
CA TYR A 205 -1.68 35.22 -15.92
C TYR A 205 -3.13 34.84 -15.69
N THR A 206 -3.90 34.57 -16.74
CA THR A 206 -5.29 34.08 -16.62
C THR A 206 -5.46 32.78 -17.39
N ILE A 207 -6.09 31.79 -16.76
CA ILE A 207 -6.19 30.41 -17.26
C ILE A 207 -7.64 30.02 -17.37
N SER A 208 -8.03 29.56 -18.56
CA SER A 208 -9.40 29.12 -18.86
C SER A 208 -9.54 27.60 -18.94
N ARG A 209 -10.78 27.13 -18.80
CA ARG A 209 -11.15 25.70 -18.78
C ARG A 209 -10.88 24.97 -20.11
N ASP A 210 -10.91 25.69 -21.23
CA ASP A 210 -10.52 25.19 -22.55
C ASP A 210 -9.00 25.01 -22.73
N GLY A 211 -8.22 25.31 -21.70
CA GLY A 211 -6.77 25.09 -21.68
C GLY A 211 -5.95 26.19 -22.35
N ALA A 212 -6.47 27.43 -22.40
CA ALA A 212 -5.71 28.60 -22.79
C ALA A 212 -5.10 29.34 -21.58
N VAL A 213 -3.91 29.92 -21.78
CA VAL A 213 -3.23 30.80 -20.82
C VAL A 213 -2.94 32.12 -21.51
N PHE A 214 -3.49 33.21 -20.99
CA PHE A 214 -3.19 34.56 -21.49
C PHE A 214 -2.25 35.28 -20.52
N VAL A 215 -1.20 35.89 -21.09
CA VAL A 215 -0.29 36.78 -20.37
C VAL A 215 -0.72 38.21 -20.60
N TRP A 216 -1.08 38.91 -19.52
CA TRP A 216 -1.45 40.31 -19.53
C TRP A 216 -0.26 41.16 -19.06
N LYS A 217 0.01 42.25 -19.78
CA LYS A 217 1.02 43.26 -19.44
C LYS A 217 0.44 44.66 -19.67
N ALA A 218 1.08 45.70 -19.13
CA ALA A 218 0.78 47.07 -19.53
C ALA A 218 1.00 47.26 -21.04
N LYS A 219 0.02 47.84 -21.73
CA LYS A 219 0.11 48.13 -23.16
C LYS A 219 0.94 49.41 -23.35
N LYS A 220 2.08 49.31 -24.03
CA LYS A 220 2.82 50.49 -24.53
C LYS A 220 1.93 51.30 -25.49
N GLY A 221 1.97 52.64 -25.38
CA GLY A 221 1.41 53.52 -26.39
C GLY A 221 2.00 53.26 -27.78
N VAL A 222 1.24 53.54 -28.84
CA VAL A 222 1.71 53.47 -30.23
C VAL A 222 1.33 54.78 -30.93
N SER A 223 2.27 55.71 -30.92
CA SER A 223 2.42 56.98 -31.68
C SER A 223 3.22 57.96 -30.81
N ASP A 224 4.27 58.65 -31.22
CA ASP A 224 5.08 58.61 -32.46
C ASP A 224 6.55 58.89 -32.09
N GLU A 225 7.42 59.15 -33.07
CA GLU A 225 8.88 59.24 -32.96
C GLU A 225 9.42 60.26 -31.91
N ASP A 226 10.54 59.89 -31.28
CA ASP A 226 11.47 60.71 -30.48
C ASP A 226 10.91 61.61 -29.35
N SER A 227 10.83 61.08 -28.12
CA SER A 227 11.26 61.80 -26.89
C SER A 227 11.45 60.87 -25.69
N ASP A 228 12.13 61.38 -24.66
CA ASP A 228 12.63 60.63 -23.49
C ASP A 228 11.57 59.85 -22.68
N VAL A 229 12.05 58.85 -21.94
CA VAL A 229 11.24 57.85 -21.21
C VAL A 229 10.44 58.49 -20.05
N GLU A 230 9.24 58.96 -20.32
CA GLU A 230 8.21 59.15 -19.31
C GLU A 230 7.50 57.82 -18.99
N LEU A 231 7.15 57.63 -17.71
CA LEU A 231 6.39 56.46 -17.25
C LEU A 231 4.90 56.68 -17.54
N ASP A 232 4.34 55.91 -18.49
CA ASP A 232 2.93 55.94 -18.92
C ASP A 232 1.93 55.70 -17.75
N ILE A 233 1.58 56.75 -17.03
CA ILE A 233 0.55 56.79 -15.99
C ILE A 233 -0.61 57.68 -16.47
N LEU A 234 -1.43 57.15 -17.38
CA LEU A 234 -2.42 57.94 -18.13
C LEU A 234 -3.83 58.01 -17.50
N ASP A 235 -4.18 57.12 -16.57
CA ASP A 235 -5.50 57.10 -15.90
C ASP A 235 -5.51 57.85 -14.54
N ALA A 236 -4.41 58.51 -14.15
CA ALA A 236 -4.33 59.25 -12.88
C ALA A 236 -5.03 60.63 -12.98
N PRO A 237 -5.66 61.14 -11.90
CA PRO A 237 -6.26 62.47 -11.91
C PRO A 237 -5.18 63.56 -12.03
N THR A 238 -5.14 64.25 -13.17
CA THR A 238 -4.07 65.17 -13.61
C THR A 238 -4.05 66.54 -12.90
N THR A 239 -4.54 66.64 -11.67
CA THR A 239 -4.85 67.92 -11.00
C THR A 239 -4.13 68.19 -9.67
N SER A 240 -3.18 67.34 -9.22
CA SER A 240 -2.31 67.68 -8.08
C SER A 240 -0.97 66.92 -8.05
N THR A 241 0.06 67.51 -7.45
CA THR A 241 1.36 66.85 -7.17
C THR A 241 1.23 65.65 -6.23
N SER A 242 0.21 65.63 -5.36
CA SER A 242 -0.16 64.48 -4.55
C SER A 242 -0.68 63.29 -5.37
N ALA A 243 -1.42 63.55 -6.46
CA ALA A 243 -1.97 62.49 -7.32
C ALA A 243 -0.88 61.74 -8.11
N ALA A 244 0.17 62.44 -8.54
CA ALA A 244 1.31 61.81 -9.22
C ALA A 244 2.05 60.80 -8.31
N ASN A 245 2.28 61.16 -7.04
CA ASN A 245 2.88 60.25 -6.06
C ASN A 245 1.97 59.05 -5.76
N LEU A 246 0.67 59.26 -5.57
CA LEU A 246 -0.30 58.17 -5.41
C LEU A 246 -0.32 57.21 -6.60
N ALA A 247 -0.15 57.71 -7.82
CA ALA A 247 -0.15 56.88 -9.01
C ALA A 247 1.17 56.10 -9.21
N LEU A 248 2.31 56.64 -8.73
CA LEU A 248 3.57 55.91 -8.61
C LEU A 248 3.50 54.81 -7.53
N GLU A 249 2.78 55.02 -6.42
CA GLU A 249 2.53 53.98 -5.42
C GLU A 249 1.56 52.88 -5.90
N HIS A 250 0.67 53.23 -6.84
CA HIS A 250 -0.42 52.39 -7.32
C HIS A 250 -0.39 52.08 -8.84
N THR A 251 0.80 51.91 -9.41
CA THR A 251 1.02 51.62 -10.85
C THR A 251 0.14 50.48 -11.41
N VAL A 252 -0.04 49.40 -10.65
CA VAL A 252 -0.89 48.25 -11.02
C VAL A 252 -2.34 48.66 -11.31
N ALA A 253 -2.88 49.64 -10.57
CA ALA A 253 -4.26 50.10 -10.67
C ALA A 253 -4.50 51.04 -11.86
N TYR A 254 -3.57 51.97 -12.12
CA TYR A 254 -3.66 52.96 -13.21
C TYR A 254 -3.08 52.46 -14.54
N SER A 255 -2.43 51.30 -14.57
CA SER A 255 -1.92 50.71 -15.81
C SER A 255 -3.03 50.23 -16.75
N ARG A 256 -2.87 50.51 -18.05
CA ARG A 256 -3.75 50.01 -19.11
C ARG A 256 -3.31 48.61 -19.54
N TRP A 257 -4.01 47.60 -19.07
CA TRP A 257 -3.72 46.21 -19.39
C TRP A 257 -4.08 45.82 -20.83
N GLY A 258 -3.24 45.00 -21.45
CA GLY A 258 -3.48 44.36 -22.75
C GLY A 258 -2.93 42.94 -22.79
N VAL A 259 -3.47 42.11 -23.69
CA VAL A 259 -2.95 40.77 -23.95
C VAL A 259 -1.59 40.90 -24.63
N HIS A 260 -0.56 40.30 -24.04
CA HIS A 260 0.80 40.26 -24.58
C HIS A 260 1.05 38.99 -25.39
N SER A 261 0.66 37.83 -24.85
CA SER A 261 0.73 36.54 -25.52
C SER A 261 -0.43 35.63 -25.11
N ARG A 262 -0.70 34.62 -25.95
CA ARG A 262 -1.70 33.58 -25.73
C ARG A 262 -1.03 32.23 -25.98
N HIS A 263 -1.15 31.34 -25.01
CA HIS A 263 -0.57 29.99 -25.03
C HIS A 263 -1.68 28.96 -24.83
N PHE A 264 -1.47 27.72 -25.26
CA PHE A 264 -2.45 26.64 -25.20
C PHE A 264 -1.78 25.32 -24.82
N PHE A 265 -2.40 24.53 -23.95
CA PHE A 265 -1.83 23.25 -23.49
C PHE A 265 -1.94 22.10 -24.51
N ASN A 266 -2.84 22.21 -25.50
CA ASN A 266 -3.03 21.26 -26.60
C ASN A 266 -3.26 19.78 -26.20
N GLN A 267 -3.86 19.52 -25.04
CA GLN A 267 -4.19 18.17 -24.57
C GLN A 267 -5.54 17.69 -25.14
N PRO A 268 -5.58 16.69 -26.05
CA PRO A 268 -6.78 16.35 -26.82
C PRO A 268 -7.86 15.71 -25.94
N GLY A 269 -9.10 16.19 -26.05
CA GLY A 269 -10.26 15.62 -25.34
C GLY A 269 -10.27 15.87 -23.83
N THR A 270 -9.40 16.74 -23.31
CA THR A 270 -9.32 17.05 -21.87
C THR A 270 -9.62 18.53 -21.61
N LYS A 271 -10.11 18.82 -20.41
CA LYS A 271 -10.27 20.19 -19.90
C LYS A 271 -9.33 20.42 -18.74
N THR A 272 -8.94 21.67 -18.50
CA THR A 272 -8.32 22.04 -17.22
C THR A 272 -9.40 22.06 -16.15
N VAL A 273 -9.11 21.53 -14.95
CA VAL A 273 -10.06 21.46 -13.83
C VAL A 273 -9.60 22.34 -12.69
N CYS A 274 -8.31 22.31 -12.40
CA CYS A 274 -7.67 23.12 -11.37
C CYS A 274 -6.31 23.59 -11.86
N ALA A 275 -5.91 24.78 -11.45
CA ALA A 275 -4.60 25.36 -11.72
C ALA A 275 -4.09 26.08 -10.48
N THR A 276 -2.78 26.24 -10.36
CA THR A 276 -2.13 27.04 -9.32
C THR A 276 -0.79 27.56 -9.81
N PHE A 277 -0.39 28.74 -9.35
CA PHE A 277 0.83 29.41 -9.78
C PHE A 277 1.67 29.78 -8.56
N HIS A 278 2.96 29.41 -8.57
CA HIS A 278 3.90 29.79 -7.53
C HIS A 278 4.78 30.95 -8.01
N PRO A 279 4.59 32.17 -7.48
CA PRO A 279 5.22 33.36 -8.05
C PRO A 279 6.73 33.45 -7.83
N LYS A 280 7.31 32.78 -6.81
CA LYS A 280 8.75 32.86 -6.55
C LYS A 280 9.59 32.07 -7.57
N THR A 281 9.08 30.92 -8.01
CA THR A 281 9.72 30.05 -9.02
C THR A 281 9.12 30.24 -10.42
N SER A 282 8.10 31.10 -10.55
CA SER A 282 7.29 31.31 -11.76
C SER A 282 6.73 30.01 -12.38
N LEU A 283 6.52 28.98 -11.57
CA LEU A 283 5.94 27.72 -12.01
C LEU A 283 4.42 27.78 -12.02
N LEU A 284 3.85 27.38 -13.15
CA LEU A 284 2.43 27.14 -13.33
C LEU A 284 2.15 25.64 -13.33
N ILE A 285 1.25 25.18 -12.47
CA ILE A 285 0.84 23.78 -12.36
C ILE A 285 -0.65 23.67 -12.70
N VAL A 286 -1.00 22.72 -13.56
CA VAL A 286 -2.40 22.51 -14.00
C VAL A 286 -2.75 21.03 -13.95
N GLY A 287 -3.91 20.73 -13.37
CA GLY A 287 -4.53 19.40 -13.38
C GLY A 287 -5.67 19.33 -14.41
N PHE A 288 -5.67 18.27 -15.21
CA PHE A 288 -6.67 18.01 -16.24
C PHE A 288 -7.75 17.02 -15.81
N SER A 289 -8.85 16.98 -16.55
CA SER A 289 -9.96 16.04 -16.36
C SER A 289 -9.57 14.57 -16.54
N SER A 290 -8.53 14.28 -17.34
CA SER A 290 -8.03 12.93 -17.58
C SER A 290 -7.22 12.31 -16.43
N GLY A 291 -6.90 13.09 -15.39
CA GLY A 291 -5.97 12.66 -14.34
C GLY A 291 -4.48 12.86 -14.68
N VAL A 292 -4.20 13.47 -15.84
CA VAL A 292 -2.91 14.05 -16.19
C VAL A 292 -2.74 15.40 -15.47
N PHE A 293 -1.52 15.72 -15.06
CA PHE A 293 -1.12 17.08 -14.69
C PHE A 293 0.09 17.51 -15.51
N GLY A 294 0.33 18.81 -15.59
CA GLY A 294 1.56 19.36 -16.14
C GLY A 294 2.10 20.55 -15.36
N LEU A 295 3.38 20.82 -15.59
CA LEU A 295 4.13 21.97 -15.08
C LEU A 295 4.62 22.79 -16.28
N TRP A 296 4.46 24.10 -16.21
CA TRP A 296 5.02 25.05 -17.17
C TRP A 296 5.76 26.15 -16.44
N GLU A 297 6.92 26.53 -16.96
CA GLU A 297 7.64 27.72 -16.52
C GLU A 297 7.10 28.96 -17.27
N MET A 298 6.74 29.99 -16.51
CA MET A 298 6.27 31.27 -17.04
C MET A 298 7.37 32.33 -16.85
N PRO A 299 7.52 33.32 -17.75
CA PRO A 299 6.56 33.74 -18.78
C PRO A 299 6.62 32.97 -20.10
N ASP A 300 7.66 32.16 -20.32
CA ASP A 300 8.02 31.64 -21.65
C ASP A 300 7.16 30.44 -22.11
N PHE A 301 6.43 29.82 -21.18
CA PHE A 301 5.53 28.68 -21.42
C PHE A 301 6.26 27.40 -21.86
N SER A 302 7.48 27.20 -21.37
CA SER A 302 8.22 25.94 -21.48
C SER A 302 7.53 24.85 -20.62
N PRO A 303 7.11 23.71 -21.18
CA PRO A 303 6.65 22.58 -20.39
C PRO A 303 7.85 21.95 -19.66
N VAL A 304 7.75 21.81 -18.34
CA VAL A 304 8.78 21.15 -17.51
C VAL A 304 8.51 19.64 -17.46
N HIS A 305 7.31 19.26 -17.01
CA HIS A 305 6.85 17.87 -16.97
C HIS A 305 5.37 17.77 -17.34
N THR A 306 4.94 16.60 -17.80
CA THR A 306 3.53 16.21 -17.93
C THR A 306 3.40 14.73 -17.63
N LEU A 307 2.64 14.37 -16.61
CA LEU A 307 2.59 13.02 -16.05
C LEU A 307 1.14 12.64 -15.71
N SER A 308 0.83 11.35 -15.82
CA SER A 308 -0.46 10.80 -15.38
C SER A 308 -0.38 10.26 -13.96
N ILE A 309 -1.23 10.77 -13.07
CA ILE A 309 -1.35 10.35 -11.67
C ILE A 309 -2.41 9.25 -11.53
N SER A 310 -3.53 9.45 -12.21
CA SER A 310 -4.80 8.76 -12.02
C SER A 310 -5.56 8.68 -13.33
N ASN A 311 -6.55 7.81 -13.42
CA ASN A 311 -7.44 7.69 -14.59
C ASN A 311 -8.71 8.55 -14.42
N GLU A 312 -8.70 9.50 -13.48
CA GLU A 312 -9.86 10.27 -13.00
C GLU A 312 -9.45 11.72 -12.75
N LYS A 313 -10.40 12.66 -12.85
CA LYS A 313 -10.12 14.11 -12.77
C LYS A 313 -9.40 14.55 -11.50
N ILE A 314 -8.36 15.38 -11.69
CA ILE A 314 -7.67 16.05 -10.58
C ILE A 314 -8.54 17.19 -10.09
N SER A 315 -9.04 17.11 -8.86
CA SER A 315 -9.98 18.08 -8.30
C SER A 315 -9.29 19.25 -7.58
N SER A 316 -8.08 19.07 -7.08
CA SER A 316 -7.32 20.17 -6.46
C SER A 316 -5.81 20.00 -6.59
N VAL A 317 -5.11 21.14 -6.68
CA VAL A 317 -3.64 21.25 -6.64
C VAL A 317 -3.24 22.34 -5.65
N ALA A 318 -2.23 22.07 -4.84
CA ALA A 318 -1.57 23.03 -3.97
C ALA A 318 -0.06 22.96 -4.11
N VAL A 319 0.63 24.06 -3.80
CA VAL A 319 2.10 24.16 -3.84
C VAL A 319 2.61 24.50 -2.45
N SER A 320 3.74 23.92 -2.06
CA SER A 320 4.47 24.31 -0.86
C SER A 320 4.92 25.79 -0.93
N PRO A 321 5.09 26.49 0.21
CA PRO A 321 5.61 27.85 0.22
C PRO A 321 7.07 28.01 -0.26
N SER A 322 7.83 26.92 -0.38
CA SER A 322 9.14 26.88 -1.04
C SER A 322 9.02 26.76 -2.56
N GLY A 323 8.04 25.99 -3.04
CA GLY A 323 7.81 25.70 -4.45
C GLY A 323 8.27 24.30 -4.89
N GLU A 324 8.84 23.49 -4.00
CA GLU A 324 9.44 22.17 -4.31
C GLU A 324 8.41 21.04 -4.33
N TRP A 325 7.47 21.06 -3.39
CA TRP A 325 6.43 20.03 -3.26
C TRP A 325 5.09 20.49 -3.83
N LEU A 326 4.44 19.58 -4.55
CA LEU A 326 3.14 19.73 -5.18
C LEU A 326 2.18 18.68 -4.62
N ALA A 327 1.07 19.13 -4.03
CA ALA A 327 0.03 18.25 -3.52
C ALA A 327 -1.15 18.19 -4.49
N PHE A 328 -1.59 16.97 -4.82
CA PHE A 328 -2.71 16.72 -5.73
C PHE A 328 -3.78 15.87 -5.04
N GLY A 329 -5.04 16.30 -5.15
CA GLY A 329 -6.20 15.57 -4.64
C GLY A 329 -7.13 15.13 -5.76
N ALA A 330 -7.43 13.82 -5.84
CA ALA A 330 -8.41 13.24 -6.75
C ALA A 330 -9.62 12.71 -5.97
N SER A 331 -10.73 13.44 -6.04
CA SER A 331 -11.92 13.26 -5.18
C SER A 331 -12.55 11.88 -5.34
N LYS A 332 -12.78 11.44 -6.59
CA LYS A 332 -13.48 10.20 -6.91
C LYS A 332 -12.75 8.96 -6.38
N LEU A 333 -11.42 8.88 -6.51
CA LEU A 333 -10.62 7.74 -6.02
C LEU A 333 -10.22 7.83 -4.54
N GLY A 334 -10.53 8.95 -3.86
CA GLY A 334 -10.08 9.23 -2.50
C GLY A 334 -8.55 9.24 -2.36
N GLN A 335 -7.85 9.74 -3.39
CA GLN A 335 -6.39 9.77 -3.47
C GLN A 335 -5.85 11.15 -3.09
N LEU A 336 -4.79 11.15 -2.29
CA LEU A 336 -3.94 12.30 -2.00
C LEU A 336 -2.49 11.91 -2.27
N LEU A 337 -1.76 12.77 -2.96
CA LEU A 337 -0.33 12.62 -3.11
C LEU A 337 0.39 13.94 -2.93
N VAL A 338 1.68 13.83 -2.62
CA VAL A 338 2.65 14.90 -2.59
C VAL A 338 3.81 14.44 -3.45
N TRP A 339 4.12 15.21 -4.49
CA TRP A 339 5.16 14.94 -5.47
C TRP A 339 6.20 16.05 -5.42
N GLU A 340 7.47 15.67 -5.38
CA GLU A 340 8.61 16.56 -5.45
C GLU A 340 9.08 16.60 -6.91
N TRP A 341 8.90 17.75 -7.56
CA TRP A 341 9.04 17.81 -9.02
C TRP A 341 10.50 17.81 -9.49
N GLN A 342 11.44 18.20 -8.64
CA GLN A 342 12.87 18.23 -8.97
C GLN A 342 13.54 16.85 -8.91
N SER A 343 13.08 15.98 -8.01
CA SER A 343 13.55 14.59 -7.88
C SER A 343 12.67 13.58 -8.63
N GLU A 344 11.61 14.07 -9.28
CA GLU A 344 10.51 13.31 -9.89
C GLU A 344 9.83 12.29 -8.93
N SER A 345 10.02 12.42 -7.62
CA SER A 345 9.67 11.39 -6.64
C SER A 345 8.37 11.70 -5.87
N TYR A 346 7.69 10.65 -5.41
CA TYR A 346 6.51 10.78 -4.55
C TYR A 346 6.94 10.83 -3.08
N VAL A 347 6.81 11.99 -2.44
CA VAL A 347 6.96 12.14 -0.98
C VAL A 347 5.82 11.43 -0.25
N LEU A 348 4.61 11.52 -0.80
CA LEU A 348 3.43 10.84 -0.28
C LEU A 348 2.59 10.31 -1.44
N LYS A 349 2.16 9.04 -1.40
CA LYS A 349 1.15 8.50 -2.31
C LYS A 349 0.17 7.65 -1.52
N GLN A 350 -0.96 8.25 -1.14
CA GLN A 350 -1.91 7.66 -0.22
C GLN A 350 -3.30 7.56 -0.87
N GLN A 351 -3.97 6.43 -0.66
CA GLN A 351 -5.30 6.18 -1.19
C GLN A 351 -6.18 5.58 -0.09
N GLY A 352 -7.37 6.16 0.12
CA GLY A 352 -8.39 5.57 0.99
C GLY A 352 -8.97 4.26 0.45
N HIS A 353 -9.92 3.66 1.14
CA HIS A 353 -10.86 2.76 0.44
C HIS A 353 -11.82 3.62 -0.39
N TYR A 354 -12.05 3.22 -1.65
CA TYR A 354 -12.99 3.93 -2.52
C TYR A 354 -14.44 3.64 -2.06
N TYR A 355 -14.75 2.36 -1.87
CA TYR A 355 -16.03 1.87 -1.36
C TYR A 355 -16.05 1.76 0.16
N ASP A 356 -17.13 1.21 0.71
CA ASP A 356 -17.26 1.00 2.15
C ASP A 356 -16.22 -0.03 2.64
N MET A 357 -15.70 0.21 3.85
CA MET A 357 -14.90 -0.76 4.58
C MET A 357 -15.83 -1.76 5.26
N ASN A 358 -15.72 -3.05 4.95
CA ASN A 358 -16.55 -4.09 5.56
C ASN A 358 -16.02 -4.52 6.93
N THR A 359 -14.69 -4.59 7.06
CA THR A 359 -14.05 -5.28 8.18
C THR A 359 -12.75 -4.60 8.59
N LEU A 360 -12.38 -4.81 9.85
CA LEU A 360 -11.12 -4.35 10.41
C LEU A 360 -10.61 -5.34 11.46
N ALA A 361 -9.29 -5.42 11.60
CA ALA A 361 -8.61 -6.15 12.66
C ALA A 361 -7.37 -5.36 13.12
N PHE A 362 -7.09 -5.38 14.42
CA PHE A 362 -5.81 -4.92 14.96
C PHE A 362 -4.80 -6.07 14.88
N SER A 363 -3.54 -5.74 14.64
CA SER A 363 -2.43 -6.64 14.93
C SER A 363 -2.34 -6.91 16.45
N PRO A 364 -1.78 -8.04 16.90
CA PRO A 364 -1.61 -8.36 18.32
C PRO A 364 -0.74 -7.36 19.10
N ASP A 365 0.18 -6.67 18.42
CA ASP A 365 1.00 -5.57 18.94
C ASP A 365 0.30 -4.19 18.93
N ALA A 366 -0.89 -4.11 18.35
CA ALA A 366 -1.67 -2.88 18.11
C ALA A 366 -0.96 -1.74 17.35
N GLN A 367 0.17 -2.00 16.69
CA GLN A 367 0.84 -1.02 15.83
C GLN A 367 0.14 -0.89 14.46
N ASN A 368 -0.45 -1.98 13.97
CA ASN A 368 -1.04 -2.06 12.64
C ASN A 368 -2.54 -2.36 12.70
N ILE A 369 -3.28 -1.86 11.73
CA ILE A 369 -4.69 -2.13 11.51
C ILE A 369 -4.86 -2.62 10.08
N ALA A 370 -5.41 -3.83 9.92
CA ALA A 370 -5.81 -4.33 8.62
C ALA A 370 -7.28 -3.98 8.36
N THR A 371 -7.59 -3.53 7.15
CA THR A 371 -8.97 -3.26 6.70
C THR A 371 -9.25 -3.98 5.39
N GLY A 372 -10.46 -4.53 5.27
CA GLY A 372 -10.98 -5.12 4.03
C GLY A 372 -12.10 -4.26 3.46
N GLY A 373 -11.98 -3.85 2.21
CA GLY A 373 -12.98 -3.04 1.52
C GLY A 373 -13.91 -3.83 0.60
N GLU A 374 -15.04 -3.22 0.25
CA GLU A 374 -15.85 -3.66 -0.90
C GLU A 374 -15.09 -3.55 -2.24
N ASP A 375 -13.92 -2.87 -2.27
CA ASP A 375 -13.05 -2.67 -3.44
C ASP A 375 -12.13 -3.86 -3.75
N GLY A 376 -12.27 -4.98 -3.03
CA GLY A 376 -11.42 -6.17 -3.20
C GLY A 376 -9.99 -5.98 -2.69
N LYS A 377 -9.71 -4.87 -1.98
CA LYS A 377 -8.38 -4.58 -1.46
C LYS A 377 -8.34 -4.83 0.05
N VAL A 378 -7.25 -5.45 0.49
CA VAL A 378 -6.86 -5.47 1.91
C VAL A 378 -5.78 -4.41 2.10
N LYS A 379 -5.96 -3.51 3.07
CA LYS A 379 -5.00 -2.42 3.35
C LYS A 379 -4.47 -2.51 4.77
N LEU A 380 -3.18 -2.20 4.92
CA LEU A 380 -2.50 -2.12 6.20
C LEU A 380 -2.19 -0.67 6.54
N TRP A 381 -2.78 -0.21 7.62
CA TRP A 381 -2.60 1.12 8.19
C TRP A 381 -1.74 1.01 9.44
N ASN A 382 -0.80 1.91 9.61
CA ASN A 382 -0.13 2.08 10.90
C ASN A 382 -1.04 2.92 11.82
N ALA A 383 -1.31 2.45 13.04
CA ALA A 383 -2.24 3.09 13.97
C ALA A 383 -1.73 4.44 14.52
N THR A 384 -0.40 4.62 14.56
CA THR A 384 0.27 5.82 15.07
C THR A 384 0.44 6.88 13.99
N SER A 385 0.89 6.51 12.79
CA SER A 385 1.08 7.46 11.69
C SER A 385 -0.20 7.69 10.87
N GLY A 386 -1.13 6.73 10.86
CA GLY A 386 -2.38 6.76 10.09
C GLY A 386 -2.21 6.55 8.58
N TYR A 387 -0.99 6.33 8.09
CA TYR A 387 -0.71 6.05 6.68
C TYR A 387 -0.95 4.58 6.32
N CYS A 388 -1.43 4.34 5.10
CA CYS A 388 -1.41 3.01 4.49
C CYS A 388 0.00 2.75 3.95
N PHE A 389 0.66 1.69 4.42
CA PHE A 389 1.99 1.32 3.92
C PHE A 389 1.94 0.15 2.94
N VAL A 390 0.93 -0.72 3.02
CA VAL A 390 0.76 -1.86 2.10
C VAL A 390 -0.71 -2.02 1.68
N THR A 391 -0.93 -2.34 0.41
CA THR A 391 -2.22 -2.69 -0.17
C THR A 391 -2.07 -4.00 -0.93
N PHE A 392 -2.87 -5.01 -0.59
CA PHE A 392 -2.98 -6.27 -1.33
C PHE A 392 -4.19 -6.23 -2.27
N PRO A 393 -4.00 -6.24 -3.61
CA PRO A 393 -5.07 -6.12 -4.60
C PRO A 393 -5.50 -7.47 -5.18
N GLU A 394 -5.27 -8.58 -4.49
CA GLU A 394 -5.43 -9.92 -5.07
C GLU A 394 -6.88 -10.43 -5.11
N HIS A 395 -7.76 -9.96 -4.23
CA HIS A 395 -9.16 -10.36 -4.24
C HIS A 395 -9.91 -9.66 -5.37
N THR A 396 -10.73 -10.42 -6.10
CA THR A 396 -11.49 -9.91 -7.25
C THR A 396 -12.86 -9.35 -6.86
N ALA A 397 -13.33 -9.70 -5.65
CA ALA A 397 -14.59 -9.24 -5.07
C ALA A 397 -14.40 -8.75 -3.63
N ALA A 398 -15.44 -8.12 -3.09
CA ALA A 398 -15.46 -7.54 -1.75
C ALA A 398 -14.90 -8.47 -0.67
N VAL A 399 -13.95 -7.96 0.13
CA VAL A 399 -13.41 -8.67 1.29
C VAL A 399 -14.47 -8.63 2.40
N SER A 400 -14.84 -9.79 2.94
CA SER A 400 -15.89 -9.92 3.96
C SER A 400 -15.31 -9.78 5.38
N THR A 401 -14.25 -10.53 5.68
CA THR A 401 -13.59 -10.56 6.99
C THR A 401 -12.07 -10.63 6.85
N VAL A 402 -11.37 -10.04 7.83
CA VAL A 402 -9.91 -10.03 7.95
C VAL A 402 -9.56 -10.32 9.41
N GLU A 403 -8.56 -11.16 9.65
CA GLU A 403 -8.09 -11.52 10.99
C GLU A 403 -6.57 -11.78 11.00
N PHE A 404 -5.89 -11.39 12.09
CA PHE A 404 -4.47 -11.69 12.30
C PHE A 404 -4.29 -13.00 13.06
N SER A 405 -3.23 -13.75 12.74
CA SER A 405 -2.68 -14.73 13.69
C SER A 405 -2.19 -14.01 14.96
N LYS A 406 -2.27 -14.68 16.12
CA LYS A 406 -1.76 -14.13 17.39
C LYS A 406 -0.27 -13.80 17.41
N GLN A 407 0.51 -14.42 16.51
CA GLN A 407 1.93 -14.10 16.35
C GLN A 407 2.15 -12.78 15.58
N GLY A 408 1.10 -12.20 14.98
CA GLY A 408 1.13 -10.91 14.27
C GLY A 408 1.78 -10.95 12.88
N GLN A 409 2.56 -11.99 12.56
CA GLN A 409 3.30 -12.11 11.29
C GLN A 409 2.43 -12.48 10.07
N VAL A 410 1.26 -13.10 10.31
CA VAL A 410 0.37 -13.59 9.25
C VAL A 410 -1.00 -12.96 9.36
N LEU A 411 -1.50 -12.49 8.22
CA LEU A 411 -2.84 -11.94 8.05
C LEU A 411 -3.68 -12.88 7.17
N PHE A 412 -4.92 -13.15 7.58
CA PHE A 412 -5.88 -13.90 6.79
C PHE A 412 -7.04 -13.00 6.34
N SER A 413 -7.54 -13.22 5.13
CA SER A 413 -8.71 -12.53 4.59
C SER A 413 -9.65 -13.49 3.86
N ALA A 414 -10.94 -13.35 4.08
CA ALA A 414 -11.99 -14.03 3.33
C ALA A 414 -12.72 -13.04 2.41
N SER A 415 -13.20 -13.52 1.27
CA SER A 415 -13.89 -12.71 0.28
C SER A 415 -15.06 -13.45 -0.36
N LEU A 416 -15.97 -12.67 -0.94
CA LEU A 416 -17.05 -13.16 -1.79
C LEU A 416 -16.55 -13.70 -3.15
N ASP A 417 -15.24 -13.62 -3.44
CA ASP A 417 -14.61 -14.33 -4.58
C ASP A 417 -14.48 -15.84 -4.37
N GLY A 418 -14.83 -16.34 -3.17
CA GLY A 418 -14.76 -17.75 -2.81
C GLY A 418 -13.37 -18.25 -2.49
N THR A 419 -12.48 -17.33 -2.08
CA THR A 419 -11.14 -17.65 -1.58
C THR A 419 -10.95 -17.12 -0.17
N VAL A 420 -10.13 -17.83 0.60
CA VAL A 420 -9.48 -17.29 1.80
C VAL A 420 -7.99 -17.17 1.48
N ARG A 421 -7.38 -16.00 1.70
CA ARG A 421 -5.95 -15.76 1.44
C ARG A 421 -5.19 -15.57 2.73
N ALA A 422 -3.92 -15.98 2.74
CA ALA A 422 -2.98 -15.78 3.84
C ALA A 422 -1.76 -14.98 3.35
N TYR A 423 -1.56 -13.81 3.94
CA TYR A 423 -0.45 -12.92 3.65
C TYR A 423 0.63 -13.02 4.73
N ASP A 424 1.87 -13.16 4.29
CA ASP A 424 3.08 -12.99 5.10
C ASP A 424 3.38 -11.48 5.18
N LEU A 425 3.38 -10.92 6.39
CA LEU A 425 3.61 -9.49 6.63
C LEU A 425 5.08 -9.10 6.73
N VAL A 426 6.01 -10.07 6.78
CA VAL A 426 7.45 -9.81 6.69
C VAL A 426 7.88 -9.67 5.23
N ARG A 427 7.24 -10.44 4.33
CA ARG A 427 7.56 -10.48 2.89
C ARG A 427 6.51 -9.86 1.97
N TYR A 428 5.41 -9.36 2.53
CA TYR A 428 4.27 -8.73 1.85
C TYR A 428 3.77 -9.50 0.62
N ARG A 429 3.58 -10.82 0.78
CA ARG A 429 3.05 -11.70 -0.27
C ARG A 429 1.98 -12.63 0.26
N ASN A 430 1.00 -12.96 -0.57
CA ASN A 430 0.20 -14.16 -0.35
C ASN A 430 1.10 -15.41 -0.50
N PHE A 431 1.03 -16.31 0.48
CA PHE A 431 1.73 -17.60 0.44
C PHE A 431 0.77 -18.81 0.45
N ARG A 432 -0.53 -18.60 0.76
CA ARG A 432 -1.59 -19.61 0.67
C ARG A 432 -2.92 -18.97 0.26
N THR A 433 -3.51 -19.52 -0.79
CA THR A 433 -4.93 -19.32 -1.13
C THR A 433 -5.66 -20.63 -0.85
N PHE A 434 -6.61 -20.61 0.07
CA PHE A 434 -7.50 -21.71 0.37
C PHE A 434 -8.78 -21.57 -0.45
N THR A 435 -9.23 -22.69 -1.00
CA THR A 435 -10.48 -22.82 -1.76
C THR A 435 -11.28 -24.01 -1.24
N SER A 436 -12.59 -23.93 -1.43
CA SER A 436 -13.53 -25.04 -1.20
C SER A 436 -13.63 -25.93 -2.45
N PRO A 437 -14.03 -27.22 -2.32
CA PRO A 437 -14.17 -28.12 -3.47
C PRO A 437 -15.23 -27.67 -4.48
N SER A 438 -16.29 -27.04 -3.99
CA SER A 438 -17.29 -26.29 -4.77
C SER A 438 -17.08 -24.78 -4.55
N PRO A 439 -17.17 -23.92 -5.57
CA PRO A 439 -17.16 -22.47 -5.36
C PRO A 439 -18.33 -22.02 -4.46
N VAL A 440 -18.04 -21.32 -3.37
CA VAL A 440 -19.02 -20.75 -2.42
C VAL A 440 -18.53 -19.36 -1.98
N GLN A 441 -19.41 -18.51 -1.48
CA GLN A 441 -19.01 -17.20 -0.96
C GLN A 441 -18.75 -17.25 0.56
N PHE A 442 -17.58 -16.76 1.01
CA PHE A 442 -17.22 -16.75 2.44
C PHE A 442 -17.67 -15.46 3.13
N SER A 443 -18.56 -15.58 4.11
CA SER A 443 -19.08 -14.47 4.92
C SER A 443 -18.22 -14.20 6.16
N ALA A 444 -17.68 -15.26 6.77
CA ALA A 444 -16.99 -15.21 8.06
C ALA A 444 -15.66 -15.99 8.02
N LEU A 445 -14.74 -15.61 8.90
CA LEU A 445 -13.39 -16.17 9.04
C LEU A 445 -13.06 -16.26 10.52
N ALA A 446 -12.39 -17.34 10.93
CA ALA A 446 -11.78 -17.49 12.24
C ALA A 446 -10.42 -18.19 12.10
N VAL A 447 -9.40 -17.68 12.79
CA VAL A 447 -8.03 -18.19 12.82
C VAL A 447 -7.71 -18.78 14.19
N ASP A 448 -7.12 -19.98 14.23
CA ASP A 448 -6.70 -20.57 15.50
C ASP A 448 -5.55 -19.77 16.15
N PRO A 449 -5.54 -19.59 17.50
CA PRO A 449 -4.46 -19.01 18.26
C PRO A 449 -3.01 -19.41 17.92
N SER A 450 -2.76 -20.63 17.42
CA SER A 450 -1.43 -21.07 16.96
C SER A 450 -1.06 -20.51 15.59
N GLY A 451 -2.06 -20.25 14.73
CA GLY A 451 -1.90 -19.95 13.30
C GLY A 451 -1.90 -21.17 12.37
N ASP A 452 -2.05 -22.40 12.88
CA ASP A 452 -1.97 -23.63 12.07
C ASP A 452 -3.28 -24.01 11.36
N VAL A 453 -4.42 -23.55 11.90
CA VAL A 453 -5.77 -23.89 11.40
C VAL A 453 -6.55 -22.61 11.10
N VAL A 454 -7.26 -22.63 9.97
CA VAL A 454 -8.19 -21.57 9.54
C VAL A 454 -9.56 -22.18 9.27
N CYS A 455 -10.60 -21.51 9.74
CA CYS A 455 -12.00 -21.85 9.48
C CYS A 455 -12.71 -20.70 8.77
N ALA A 456 -13.49 -20.98 7.73
CA ALA A 456 -14.36 -19.98 7.10
C ALA A 456 -15.79 -20.48 6.92
N GLY A 457 -16.73 -19.57 7.14
CA GLY A 457 -18.16 -19.83 7.04
C GLY A 457 -18.68 -19.45 5.66
N SER A 458 -19.40 -20.37 5.04
CA SER A 458 -20.07 -20.15 3.76
C SER A 458 -21.46 -19.53 3.97
N GLN A 459 -21.79 -18.55 3.13
CA GLN A 459 -23.13 -17.98 3.09
C GLN A 459 -24.12 -18.90 2.36
N ASP A 460 -23.67 -19.64 1.34
CA ASP A 460 -24.54 -20.39 0.42
C ASP A 460 -24.74 -21.86 0.83
N SER A 461 -23.69 -22.51 1.31
CA SER A 461 -23.70 -23.96 1.66
C SER A 461 -23.92 -24.24 3.15
N PHE A 462 -23.94 -23.20 4.00
CA PHE A 462 -24.12 -23.27 5.46
C PHE A 462 -23.08 -24.11 6.21
N GLU A 463 -22.03 -24.54 5.50
CA GLU A 463 -20.91 -25.34 5.99
C GLU A 463 -19.77 -24.45 6.50
N ILE A 464 -19.07 -24.92 7.54
CA ILE A 464 -17.79 -24.34 7.97
C ILE A 464 -16.67 -25.17 7.38
N TYR A 465 -15.86 -24.58 6.53
CA TYR A 465 -14.69 -25.22 5.94
C TYR A 465 -13.48 -24.98 6.83
N MET A 466 -12.71 -26.03 7.14
CA MET A 466 -11.51 -25.95 7.95
C MET A 466 -10.29 -26.39 7.14
N TRP A 467 -9.24 -25.57 7.08
CA TRP A 467 -7.98 -25.86 6.38
C TRP A 467 -6.77 -25.82 7.32
N SER A 468 -5.74 -26.59 6.96
CA SER A 468 -4.41 -26.49 7.56
C SER A 468 -3.58 -25.46 6.79
N VAL A 469 -3.04 -24.47 7.51
CA VAL A 469 -2.26 -23.37 6.92
C VAL A 469 -0.93 -23.87 6.35
N GLN A 470 -0.24 -24.76 7.08
CA GLN A 470 1.02 -25.35 6.65
C GLN A 470 0.86 -26.14 5.34
N THR A 471 -0.15 -27.01 5.26
CA THR A 471 -0.32 -27.91 4.10
C THR A 471 -1.15 -27.32 2.96
N GLY A 472 -1.96 -26.29 3.22
CA GLY A 472 -2.93 -25.74 2.27
C GLY A 472 -4.17 -26.62 2.04
N LYS A 473 -4.27 -27.79 2.71
CA LYS A 473 -5.35 -28.76 2.48
C LYS A 473 -6.55 -28.49 3.38
N LEU A 474 -7.74 -28.74 2.84
CA LEU A 474 -8.97 -28.86 3.62
C LEU A 474 -8.84 -30.06 4.57
N LEU A 475 -9.02 -29.83 5.86
CA LEU A 475 -8.96 -30.83 6.94
C LEU A 475 -10.32 -31.49 7.14
N ASP A 476 -11.38 -30.68 7.28
CA ASP A 476 -12.74 -31.16 7.52
C ASP A 476 -13.78 -30.12 7.07
N ILE A 477 -15.04 -30.54 7.02
CA ILE A 477 -16.22 -29.69 6.76
C ILE A 477 -17.19 -29.87 7.92
N LEU A 478 -17.31 -28.88 8.79
CA LEU A 478 -18.24 -28.94 9.92
C LEU A 478 -19.66 -28.66 9.43
N THR A 479 -20.54 -29.63 9.65
CA THR A 479 -21.95 -29.62 9.25
C THR A 479 -22.83 -29.65 10.49
N GLY A 480 -23.95 -28.92 10.47
CA GLY A 480 -24.91 -28.90 11.57
C GLY A 480 -25.82 -27.67 11.61
N HIS A 481 -25.38 -26.53 11.08
CA HIS A 481 -26.24 -25.36 10.90
C HIS A 481 -27.24 -25.57 9.76
N THR A 482 -28.45 -25.03 9.94
CA THR A 482 -29.56 -25.13 8.96
C THR A 482 -29.76 -23.85 8.14
N ALA A 483 -28.94 -22.82 8.39
CA ALA A 483 -29.00 -21.51 7.76
C ALA A 483 -27.58 -20.90 7.67
N PRO A 484 -27.38 -19.80 6.92
CA PRO A 484 -26.07 -19.17 6.71
C PRO A 484 -25.32 -18.89 8.02
N ILE A 485 -24.01 -19.10 7.99
CA ILE A 485 -23.11 -18.75 9.09
C ILE A 485 -22.88 -17.24 9.04
N SER A 486 -23.20 -16.55 10.14
CA SER A 486 -23.05 -15.11 10.26
C SER A 486 -21.67 -14.71 10.79
N ASN A 487 -21.13 -15.51 11.71
CA ASN A 487 -19.84 -15.21 12.33
C ASN A 487 -19.17 -16.49 12.87
N LEU A 488 -17.84 -16.42 13.00
CA LEU A 488 -16.99 -17.46 13.56
C LEU A 488 -15.96 -16.78 14.46
N ALA A 489 -15.58 -17.42 15.55
CA ALA A 489 -14.40 -17.03 16.31
C ALA A 489 -13.78 -18.23 17.04
N PHE A 490 -12.46 -18.26 17.15
CA PHE A 490 -11.78 -19.20 18.02
C PHE A 490 -11.69 -18.68 19.45
N SER A 491 -11.75 -19.59 20.42
CA SER A 491 -11.44 -19.27 21.80
C SER A 491 -9.99 -18.80 21.92
N PRO A 492 -9.69 -17.75 22.70
CA PRO A 492 -8.32 -17.36 23.02
C PRO A 492 -7.47 -18.48 23.66
N SER A 493 -8.06 -19.57 24.16
CA SER A 493 -7.30 -20.75 24.63
C SER A 493 -6.92 -21.75 23.52
N GLY A 494 -7.51 -21.65 22.33
CA GLY A 494 -7.30 -22.55 21.18
C GLY A 494 -8.19 -23.80 21.18
N ASN A 495 -8.78 -24.19 22.30
CA ASN A 495 -9.43 -25.50 22.40
C ASN A 495 -10.80 -25.62 21.67
N GLN A 496 -11.44 -24.50 21.34
CA GLN A 496 -12.80 -24.48 20.78
C GLN A 496 -13.00 -23.36 19.75
N LEU A 497 -13.87 -23.62 18.78
CA LEU A 497 -14.40 -22.66 17.80
C LEU A 497 -15.88 -22.44 18.09
N ALA A 498 -16.33 -21.19 18.23
CA ALA A 498 -17.77 -20.88 18.26
C ALA A 498 -18.26 -20.42 16.89
N SER A 499 -19.43 -20.88 16.48
CA SER A 499 -20.13 -20.43 15.29
C SER A 499 -21.51 -19.88 15.62
N SER A 500 -21.88 -18.79 14.96
CA SER A 500 -23.21 -18.20 15.02
C SER A 500 -23.89 -18.25 13.65
N SER A 501 -25.20 -18.48 13.63
CA SER A 501 -25.97 -18.61 12.39
C SER A 501 -27.34 -17.94 12.50
N TRP A 502 -27.95 -17.71 11.34
CA TRP A 502 -29.35 -17.28 11.23
C TRP A 502 -30.35 -18.38 11.62
N ASP A 503 -29.91 -19.61 11.92
CA ASP A 503 -30.74 -20.67 12.48
C ASP A 503 -31.13 -20.44 13.95
N ARG A 504 -30.75 -19.28 14.52
CA ARG A 504 -30.94 -18.88 15.92
C ARG A 504 -30.21 -19.77 16.92
N SER A 505 -29.14 -20.44 16.48
CA SER A 505 -28.27 -21.22 17.36
C SER A 505 -26.84 -20.72 17.36
N VAL A 506 -26.16 -21.00 18.46
CA VAL A 506 -24.70 -20.96 18.58
C VAL A 506 -24.20 -22.38 18.84
N ARG A 507 -23.12 -22.79 18.19
CA ARG A 507 -22.48 -24.11 18.39
C ARG A 507 -21.02 -23.94 18.80
N LEU A 508 -20.58 -24.77 19.74
CA LEU A 508 -19.23 -24.77 20.32
C LEU A 508 -18.44 -26.01 19.88
N TRP A 509 -17.65 -25.88 18.81
CA TRP A 509 -16.90 -26.98 18.20
C TRP A 509 -15.58 -27.24 18.91
N SER A 510 -15.42 -28.45 19.47
CA SER A 510 -14.15 -28.96 19.97
C SER A 510 -13.28 -29.46 18.81
N VAL A 511 -12.60 -28.55 18.12
CA VAL A 511 -11.82 -28.83 16.89
C VAL A 511 -10.72 -29.88 17.11
N PHE A 512 -10.03 -29.82 18.26
CA PHE A 512 -8.94 -30.74 18.62
C PHE A 512 -9.42 -31.98 19.40
N GLY A 513 -10.71 -32.05 19.75
CA GLY A 513 -11.29 -33.15 20.49
C GLY A 513 -11.67 -34.36 19.62
N ARG A 514 -11.74 -35.54 20.22
CA ARG A 514 -12.35 -36.71 19.56
C ARG A 514 -13.88 -36.62 19.49
N SER A 515 -14.51 -35.83 20.37
CA SER A 515 -15.95 -35.58 20.34
C SER A 515 -16.26 -34.45 19.36
N ARG A 516 -17.11 -34.74 18.39
CA ARG A 516 -17.55 -33.80 17.33
C ARG A 516 -19.00 -33.34 17.50
N ALA A 517 -19.77 -34.01 18.37
CA ALA A 517 -21.15 -33.64 18.66
C ALA A 517 -21.16 -32.43 19.60
N THR A 518 -21.95 -31.42 19.24
CA THR A 518 -22.08 -30.15 19.95
C THR A 518 -23.56 -29.85 20.10
N GLU A 519 -23.99 -29.52 21.32
CA GLU A 519 -25.38 -29.15 21.55
C GLU A 519 -25.58 -27.69 21.07
N PRO A 520 -26.64 -27.41 20.29
CA PRO A 520 -26.95 -26.05 19.86
C PRO A 520 -27.54 -25.26 21.02
N ILE A 521 -26.96 -24.10 21.30
CA ILE A 521 -27.48 -23.15 22.29
C ILE A 521 -28.49 -22.25 21.56
N GLU A 522 -29.77 -22.41 21.86
CA GLU A 522 -30.86 -21.67 21.22
C GLU A 522 -30.93 -20.21 21.70
N LEU A 523 -31.22 -19.30 20.76
CA LEU A 523 -31.31 -17.85 20.98
C LEU A 523 -32.73 -17.33 20.70
N SER A 524 -33.04 -16.16 21.25
CA SER A 524 -34.28 -15.41 21.01
C SER A 524 -34.51 -14.99 19.55
N GLY A 525 -33.43 -14.91 18.75
CA GLY A 525 -33.45 -14.40 17.40
C GLY A 525 -32.20 -14.79 16.60
N GLU A 526 -32.15 -14.38 15.34
CA GLU A 526 -31.06 -14.71 14.42
C GLU A 526 -29.75 -14.07 14.89
N ALA A 527 -28.66 -14.84 14.95
CA ALA A 527 -27.39 -14.33 15.45
C ALA A 527 -26.66 -13.54 14.36
N THR A 528 -26.25 -12.30 14.66
CA THR A 528 -25.60 -11.39 13.71
C THR A 528 -24.09 -11.29 13.92
N ALA A 529 -23.62 -11.31 15.16
CA ALA A 529 -22.21 -11.21 15.51
C ALA A 529 -21.87 -12.02 16.76
N LEU A 530 -20.61 -12.45 16.87
CA LEU A 530 -20.08 -13.22 17.99
C LEU A 530 -18.70 -12.67 18.39
N ALA A 531 -18.41 -12.65 19.69
CA ALA A 531 -17.10 -12.29 20.22
C ALA A 531 -16.77 -13.14 21.46
N PHE A 532 -15.52 -13.60 21.58
CA PHE A 532 -15.01 -14.21 22.81
C PHE A 532 -14.51 -13.16 23.79
N ARG A 533 -14.72 -13.41 25.08
CA ARG A 533 -14.00 -12.76 26.17
C ARG A 533 -12.51 -13.16 26.11
N PRO A 534 -11.54 -12.25 26.36
CA PRO A 534 -10.11 -12.55 26.31
C PRO A 534 -9.65 -13.75 27.17
N ASP A 535 -10.35 -14.00 28.29
CA ASP A 535 -10.10 -15.14 29.18
C ASP A 535 -10.50 -16.51 28.57
N GLY A 536 -11.31 -16.51 27.49
CA GLY A 536 -11.77 -17.72 26.80
C GLY A 536 -12.82 -18.54 27.54
N LYS A 537 -13.48 -17.98 28.57
CA LYS A 537 -14.57 -18.60 29.35
C LYS A 537 -15.98 -18.22 28.90
N GLU A 538 -16.16 -17.03 28.32
CA GLU A 538 -17.49 -16.50 27.99
C GLU A 538 -17.50 -15.99 26.54
N ILE A 539 -18.65 -16.10 25.88
CA ILE A 539 -18.92 -15.46 24.58
C ILE A 539 -20.04 -14.44 24.72
N CYS A 540 -19.99 -13.38 23.91
CA CYS A 540 -21.09 -12.45 23.70
C CYS A 540 -21.61 -12.65 22.28
N VAL A 541 -22.93 -12.73 22.13
CA VAL A 541 -23.60 -12.92 20.84
C VAL A 541 -24.65 -11.84 20.65
N ALA A 542 -24.60 -11.13 19.53
CA ALA A 542 -25.64 -10.19 19.15
C ALA A 542 -26.75 -10.90 18.36
N THR A 543 -27.99 -10.54 18.64
CA THR A 543 -29.16 -11.00 17.88
C THR A 543 -29.76 -9.87 17.03
N LEU A 544 -30.50 -10.26 15.99
CA LEU A 544 -31.27 -9.34 15.13
C LEU A 544 -32.34 -8.56 15.89
N ASN A 545 -32.75 -9.01 17.09
CA ASN A 545 -33.67 -8.27 17.96
C ASN A 545 -33.02 -7.03 18.60
N GLY A 546 -31.69 -6.92 18.57
CA GLY A 546 -30.92 -5.88 19.28
C GLY A 546 -30.54 -6.27 20.71
N GLU A 547 -30.56 -7.57 21.04
CA GLU A 547 -30.10 -8.12 22.32
C GLU A 547 -28.63 -8.54 22.24
N LEU A 548 -27.92 -8.45 23.36
CA LEU A 548 -26.58 -9.00 23.57
C LEU A 548 -26.66 -10.11 24.61
N SER A 549 -26.50 -11.37 24.20
CA SER A 549 -26.56 -12.55 25.06
C SER A 549 -25.16 -12.99 25.47
N PHE A 550 -24.95 -13.17 26.77
CA PHE A 550 -23.70 -13.62 27.39
C PHE A 550 -23.83 -15.10 27.76
N ILE A 551 -22.99 -15.95 27.18
CA ILE A 551 -23.04 -17.41 27.34
C ILE A 551 -21.74 -17.88 28.01
N ASP A 552 -21.84 -18.75 29.01
CA ASP A 552 -20.69 -19.47 29.54
C ASP A 552 -20.38 -20.70 28.68
N ILE A 553 -19.09 -20.89 28.37
CA ILE A 553 -18.59 -21.98 27.55
C ILE A 553 -18.49 -23.29 28.36
N GLU A 554 -18.27 -23.21 29.67
CA GLU A 554 -18.13 -24.40 30.53
C GLU A 554 -19.51 -25.05 30.80
N GLU A 555 -20.56 -24.25 30.96
CA GLU A 555 -21.93 -24.70 31.26
C GLU A 555 -22.83 -24.77 30.01
N GLY A 556 -22.54 -23.98 28.97
CA GLY A 556 -23.39 -23.87 27.77
C GLY A 556 -24.64 -23.01 27.94
N GLU A 557 -24.81 -22.37 29.10
CA GLU A 557 -26.01 -21.60 29.44
C GLU A 557 -25.84 -20.07 29.23
N ILE A 558 -26.97 -19.38 28.99
CA ILE A 558 -27.04 -17.92 28.89
C ILE A 558 -27.07 -17.33 30.32
N LYS A 559 -25.98 -16.68 30.73
CA LYS A 559 -25.86 -16.03 32.05
C LYS A 559 -26.62 -14.70 32.16
N SER A 560 -26.60 -13.89 31.10
CA SER A 560 -27.24 -12.57 31.10
C SER A 560 -27.56 -12.12 29.68
N VAL A 561 -28.51 -11.19 29.56
CA VAL A 561 -28.93 -10.57 28.30
C VAL A 561 -29.07 -9.06 28.51
N ILE A 562 -28.56 -8.26 27.58
CA ILE A 562 -28.72 -6.79 27.57
C ILE A 562 -29.58 -6.38 26.36
N GLU A 563 -30.67 -5.66 26.59
CA GLU A 563 -31.57 -5.13 25.55
C GLU A 563 -31.08 -3.79 24.97
N GLY A 564 -30.17 -3.83 23.99
CA GLY A 564 -29.62 -2.61 23.37
C GLY A 564 -30.47 -1.96 22.26
N ARG A 565 -31.70 -2.47 21.99
CA ARG A 565 -32.52 -2.07 20.83
C ARG A 565 -32.91 -0.59 20.78
N ARG A 566 -33.10 0.05 21.95
CA ARG A 566 -33.37 1.50 22.05
C ARG A 566 -32.09 2.32 21.89
N ASP A 567 -30.99 1.78 22.42
CA ASP A 567 -29.71 2.47 22.54
C ASP A 567 -29.01 2.62 21.20
N ILE A 568 -29.10 1.60 20.35
CA ILE A 568 -28.57 1.61 18.98
C ILE A 568 -29.50 2.32 17.98
N SER A 569 -30.73 2.69 18.36
CA SER A 569 -31.74 3.25 17.45
C SER A 569 -31.18 4.40 16.60
N GLY A 570 -31.09 4.18 15.29
CA GLY A 570 -30.45 5.10 14.34
C GLY A 570 -31.37 6.22 13.85
N GLY A 571 -30.86 7.05 12.94
CA GLY A 571 -31.65 8.07 12.27
C GLY A 571 -32.60 7.53 11.21
N ARG A 572 -33.39 8.44 10.64
CA ARG A 572 -34.31 8.18 9.52
C ARG A 572 -33.54 8.41 8.21
N LYS A 573 -33.76 7.53 7.23
CA LYS A 573 -33.26 7.72 5.86
C LYS A 573 -34.16 8.66 5.07
N ILE A 574 -33.62 9.39 4.09
CA ILE A 574 -34.40 10.34 3.28
C ILE A 574 -35.53 9.63 2.51
N ASP A 575 -35.26 8.43 1.97
CA ASP A 575 -36.25 7.61 1.27
C ASP A 575 -37.19 6.82 2.21
N ASP A 576 -36.92 6.80 3.52
CA ASP A 576 -37.71 6.02 4.47
C ASP A 576 -39.04 6.72 4.78
N ARG A 577 -40.14 6.02 4.50
CA ARG A 577 -41.51 6.47 4.77
C ARG A 577 -41.90 6.30 6.24
N LEU A 578 -41.18 5.47 7.00
CA LEU A 578 -41.38 5.29 8.43
C LEU A 578 -40.65 6.37 9.23
N THR A 579 -41.05 6.54 10.49
CA THR A 579 -40.28 7.33 11.47
C THR A 579 -39.07 6.51 11.95
N ALA A 580 -37.98 7.18 12.35
CA ALA A 580 -36.80 6.51 12.93
C ALA A 580 -37.17 5.59 14.11
N ALA A 581 -38.15 6.02 14.93
CA ALA A 581 -38.66 5.24 16.05
C ALA A 581 -39.37 3.93 15.64
N ASN A 582 -39.94 3.86 14.43
CA ASN A 582 -40.65 2.67 13.95
C ASN A 582 -39.82 1.82 12.98
N ASN A 583 -38.77 2.37 12.37
CA ASN A 583 -37.87 1.61 11.50
C ASN A 583 -37.10 0.55 12.33
N ALA A 584 -37.13 -0.71 11.89
CA ALA A 584 -36.43 -1.82 12.53
C ALA A 584 -35.03 -2.09 11.93
N ALA A 585 -34.73 -1.61 10.72
CA ALA A 585 -33.54 -1.98 9.95
C ALA A 585 -32.22 -1.45 10.52
N SER A 586 -32.27 -0.44 11.40
CA SER A 586 -31.11 0.14 12.10
C SER A 586 -30.97 -0.32 13.56
N LYS A 587 -31.83 -1.24 14.02
CA LYS A 587 -32.03 -1.55 15.46
C LYS A 587 -31.40 -2.86 15.94
N TYR A 588 -30.24 -3.22 15.38
CA TYR A 588 -29.46 -4.38 15.79
C TYR A 588 -27.96 -4.09 15.70
N PHE A 589 -27.17 -4.90 16.41
CA PHE A 589 -25.71 -4.85 16.32
C PHE A 589 -25.22 -5.83 15.25
N ASN A 590 -24.34 -5.38 14.36
CA ASN A 590 -23.70 -6.22 13.33
C ASN A 590 -22.25 -6.58 13.69
N SER A 591 -21.68 -5.93 14.71
CA SER A 591 -20.32 -6.16 15.16
C SER A 591 -20.24 -5.96 16.67
N VAL A 592 -19.63 -6.93 17.34
CA VAL A 592 -19.40 -6.91 18.79
C VAL A 592 -17.93 -7.25 19.03
N THR A 593 -17.35 -6.67 20.07
CA THR A 593 -15.99 -6.96 20.53
C THR A 593 -15.89 -6.74 22.03
N TYR A 594 -15.14 -7.60 22.73
CA TYR A 594 -14.78 -7.34 24.12
C TYR A 594 -13.62 -6.35 24.22
N THR A 595 -13.60 -5.58 25.30
CA THR A 595 -12.39 -4.88 25.77
C THR A 595 -11.23 -5.85 26.01
N ALA A 596 -9.99 -5.35 25.95
CA ALA A 596 -8.78 -6.13 26.16
C ALA A 596 -8.71 -6.82 27.55
N ASP A 597 -9.40 -6.25 28.55
CA ASP A 597 -9.51 -6.75 29.93
C ASP A 597 -10.75 -7.64 30.15
N GLY A 598 -11.67 -7.72 29.17
CA GLY A 598 -12.92 -8.49 29.24
C GLY A 598 -14.05 -7.88 30.08
N ALA A 599 -13.85 -6.72 30.72
CA ALA A 599 -14.83 -6.09 31.61
C ALA A 599 -16.03 -5.45 30.86
N CYS A 600 -15.78 -4.79 29.74
CA CYS A 600 -16.81 -4.10 28.96
C CYS A 600 -16.92 -4.68 27.54
N VAL A 601 -18.09 -4.54 26.93
CA VAL A 601 -18.40 -4.95 25.54
C VAL A 601 -18.71 -3.72 24.71
N LEU A 602 -18.09 -3.64 23.53
CA LEU A 602 -18.30 -2.57 22.54
C LEU A 602 -19.09 -3.14 21.36
N ALA A 603 -20.21 -2.50 21.01
CA ALA A 603 -21.14 -2.96 19.98
C ALA A 603 -21.44 -1.85 18.96
N GLY A 604 -21.32 -2.20 17.67
CA GLY A 604 -21.65 -1.37 16.51
C GLY A 604 -22.73 -2.01 15.65
N GLY A 605 -23.34 -1.22 14.76
CA GLY A 605 -24.52 -1.64 14.00
C GLY A 605 -24.76 -0.84 12.73
N SER A 606 -25.89 -1.13 12.08
CA SER A 606 -26.45 -0.40 10.92
C SER A 606 -27.02 0.99 11.30
N SER A 607 -26.31 1.70 12.18
CA SER A 607 -26.71 2.93 12.84
C SER A 607 -25.53 3.89 12.98
N LYS A 608 -25.83 5.18 13.20
CA LYS A 608 -24.88 6.26 13.48
C LYS A 608 -24.23 6.18 14.87
N TYR A 609 -24.58 5.18 15.69
CA TYR A 609 -24.13 5.02 17.06
C TYR A 609 -23.26 3.78 17.26
N VAL A 610 -22.22 3.90 18.09
CA VAL A 610 -21.49 2.79 18.71
C VAL A 610 -21.71 2.89 20.21
N VAL A 611 -21.94 1.77 20.89
CA VAL A 611 -22.29 1.74 22.32
C VAL A 611 -21.34 0.82 23.08
N ILE A 612 -20.87 1.25 24.25
CA ILE A 612 -20.09 0.41 25.17
C ILE A 612 -20.89 0.14 26.45
N TYR A 613 -21.03 -1.14 26.78
CA TYR A 613 -21.77 -1.67 27.93
C TYR A 613 -20.80 -2.29 28.93
N ASP A 614 -21.11 -2.19 30.22
CA ASP A 614 -20.45 -3.00 31.23
C ASP A 614 -21.05 -4.41 31.32
N ARG A 615 -20.22 -5.45 31.40
CA ARG A 615 -20.68 -6.86 31.47
C ARG A 615 -20.98 -7.31 32.90
N ALA A 616 -20.54 -6.60 33.94
CA ALA A 616 -20.86 -6.96 35.32
C ALA A 616 -22.21 -6.35 35.75
N GLU A 617 -22.43 -5.07 35.46
CA GLU A 617 -23.66 -4.34 35.83
C GLU A 617 -24.75 -4.41 34.76
N GLY A 618 -24.41 -4.71 33.50
CA GLY A 618 -25.36 -4.73 32.38
C GLY A 618 -25.78 -3.33 31.89
N VAL A 619 -25.07 -2.29 32.32
CA VAL A 619 -25.41 -0.87 32.08
C VAL A 619 -24.65 -0.30 30.89
N MET A 620 -25.27 0.60 30.12
CA MET A 620 -24.57 1.41 29.13
C MET A 620 -23.63 2.40 29.82
N ILE A 621 -22.34 2.35 29.48
CA ILE A 621 -21.35 3.29 30.01
C ILE A 621 -21.27 4.56 29.13
N LYS A 622 -21.18 4.40 27.80
CA LYS A 622 -21.06 5.53 26.87
C LYS A 622 -21.63 5.18 25.49
N LYS A 623 -22.23 6.19 24.86
CA LYS A 623 -22.75 6.14 23.48
C LYS A 623 -21.97 7.15 22.63
N PHE A 624 -21.36 6.67 21.55
CA PHE A 624 -20.56 7.46 20.63
C PHE A 624 -21.36 7.69 19.36
N GLN A 625 -21.46 8.95 18.92
CA GLN A 625 -21.94 9.27 17.57
C GLN A 625 -20.76 9.21 16.61
N ILE A 626 -20.92 8.46 15.53
CA ILE A 626 -19.90 8.19 14.50
C ILE A 626 -19.60 9.44 13.68
N SER A 627 -20.65 10.19 13.33
CA SER A 627 -20.59 11.35 12.44
C SER A 627 -21.82 12.25 12.64
N GLU A 628 -21.64 13.55 12.48
CA GLU A 628 -22.68 14.58 12.39
C GLU A 628 -22.94 15.07 10.96
N ASN A 629 -22.33 14.41 9.96
CA ASN A 629 -22.36 14.79 8.53
C ASN A 629 -23.74 14.56 7.87
N LEU A 630 -24.39 15.64 7.45
CA LEU A 630 -25.70 15.63 6.77
C LEU A 630 -25.62 15.29 5.27
N SER A 631 -24.42 15.15 4.72
CA SER A 631 -24.21 14.57 3.38
C SER A 631 -24.32 13.03 3.41
N LEU A 632 -24.28 12.42 4.60
CA LEU A 632 -24.64 11.00 4.83
C LEU A 632 -26.09 10.85 5.28
N ASP A 633 -26.72 9.75 4.88
CA ASP A 633 -28.10 9.45 5.26
C ASP A 633 -28.17 8.73 6.63
N GLY A 634 -29.31 8.84 7.32
CA GLY A 634 -29.52 8.21 8.64
C GLY A 634 -28.78 8.88 9.81
N THR A 635 -28.18 10.07 9.62
CA THR A 635 -27.57 10.85 10.71
C THR A 635 -28.60 11.61 11.56
N GLN A 636 -29.70 12.08 10.96
CA GLN A 636 -30.80 12.75 11.66
C GLN A 636 -31.93 11.78 11.99
N GLU A 637 -32.49 11.86 13.20
CA GLU A 637 -33.70 11.10 13.58
C GLU A 637 -34.99 11.78 13.07
N MET A 638 -34.97 13.11 12.99
CA MET A 638 -36.02 13.94 12.41
C MET A 638 -35.44 14.76 11.25
N LEU A 639 -35.95 14.53 10.05
CA LEU A 639 -35.60 15.29 8.85
C LEU A 639 -36.33 16.64 8.84
N ASP A 640 -35.73 17.68 8.25
CA ASP A 640 -36.35 19.01 8.14
C ASP A 640 -37.55 18.97 7.17
N SER A 641 -38.75 19.29 7.68
CA SER A 641 -39.98 19.36 6.89
C SER A 641 -39.91 20.38 5.74
N ARG A 642 -39.06 21.41 5.84
CA ARG A 642 -38.83 22.40 4.76
C ARG A 642 -38.25 21.80 3.49
N LYS A 643 -37.59 20.65 3.60
CA LYS A 643 -37.05 19.89 2.46
C LYS A 643 -38.08 18.95 1.83
N MET A 644 -39.24 18.77 2.45
CA MET A 644 -40.31 17.93 1.90
C MET A 644 -41.22 18.78 1.01
N THR A 645 -41.33 18.41 -0.26
CA THR A 645 -42.20 19.04 -1.25
C THR A 645 -43.32 18.08 -1.67
N GLU A 646 -44.30 18.59 -2.42
CA GLU A 646 -45.40 17.77 -2.98
C GLU A 646 -44.90 16.60 -3.86
N ALA A 647 -43.75 16.78 -4.52
CA ALA A 647 -43.12 15.77 -5.38
C ALA A 647 -42.13 14.84 -4.64
N GLY A 648 -41.97 14.99 -3.31
CA GLY A 648 -41.02 14.23 -2.50
C GLY A 648 -39.96 15.11 -1.83
N ALA A 649 -38.91 14.49 -1.29
CA ALA A 649 -37.81 15.20 -0.65
C ALA A 649 -36.94 15.91 -1.71
N MET A 650 -36.61 17.18 -1.49
CA MET A 650 -35.74 17.96 -2.39
C MET A 650 -34.35 17.31 -2.59
N ASP A 651 -33.87 16.58 -1.59
CA ASP A 651 -32.58 15.88 -1.61
C ASP A 651 -32.56 14.61 -2.47
N THR A 652 -33.72 14.08 -2.89
CA THR A 652 -33.85 12.90 -3.79
C THR A 652 -34.05 13.29 -5.25
N PHE A 653 -34.15 14.59 -5.56
CA PHE A 653 -34.25 15.04 -6.94
C PHE A 653 -32.90 14.91 -7.63
N ASP A 654 -32.95 14.34 -8.83
CA ASP A 654 -31.79 14.20 -9.69
C ASP A 654 -31.41 15.58 -10.27
N ARG A 655 -30.19 16.02 -9.97
CA ARG A 655 -29.59 17.26 -10.47
C ARG A 655 -28.40 17.02 -11.38
N GLN A 656 -28.09 15.76 -11.74
CA GLN A 656 -26.96 15.47 -12.63
C GLN A 656 -27.07 16.26 -13.94
N GLY A 657 -28.29 16.44 -14.47
CA GLY A 657 -28.56 17.26 -15.66
C GLY A 657 -28.21 18.76 -15.53
N GLU A 658 -28.01 19.28 -14.32
CA GLU A 658 -27.56 20.65 -14.05
C GLU A 658 -26.01 20.78 -14.09
N GLU A 659 -25.28 19.66 -14.08
CA GLU A 659 -23.82 19.65 -14.10
C GLU A 659 -23.25 20.06 -15.48
N GLU A 660 -22.11 20.75 -15.46
CA GLU A 660 -21.53 21.36 -16.65
C GLU A 660 -20.82 20.34 -17.55
N ASP A 661 -20.10 19.39 -16.95
CA ASP A 661 -19.33 18.38 -17.68
C ASP A 661 -20.22 17.23 -18.16
N LEU A 662 -19.82 16.59 -19.26
CA LEU A 662 -20.56 15.45 -19.82
C LEU A 662 -20.41 14.20 -18.92
N GLU A 663 -19.23 14.00 -18.34
CA GLU A 663 -18.91 12.86 -17.48
C GLU A 663 -19.76 12.84 -16.20
N ASP A 664 -20.02 14.02 -15.61
CA ASP A 664 -20.85 14.14 -14.40
C ASP A 664 -22.37 14.10 -14.72
N ARG A 665 -22.76 14.40 -15.96
CA ARG A 665 -24.13 14.28 -16.49
C ARG A 665 -24.53 12.86 -16.90
N LEU A 666 -23.57 11.96 -17.08
CA LEU A 666 -23.81 10.60 -17.55
C LEU A 666 -24.18 9.67 -16.40
N ASP A 667 -25.49 9.47 -16.19
CA ASP A 667 -25.98 8.44 -15.27
C ASP A 667 -25.58 7.04 -15.77
N SER A 668 -24.71 6.38 -15.01
CA SER A 668 -24.30 4.98 -15.21
C SER A 668 -24.82 4.05 -14.10
N THR A 669 -25.82 4.51 -13.33
CA THR A 669 -26.40 3.75 -12.23
C THR A 669 -27.25 2.57 -12.68
N LEU A 670 -27.19 1.49 -11.89
CA LEU A 670 -27.94 0.27 -12.14
C LEU A 670 -29.13 0.20 -11.19
N PRO A 671 -30.38 0.09 -11.70
CA PRO A 671 -31.57 -0.04 -10.86
C PRO A 671 -31.46 -1.20 -9.87
N GLY A 672 -31.65 -0.92 -8.58
CA GLY A 672 -31.62 -1.94 -7.51
C GLY A 672 -30.23 -2.29 -6.97
N ALA A 673 -29.15 -1.71 -7.47
CA ALA A 673 -27.80 -1.93 -6.93
C ALA A 673 -27.63 -1.29 -5.53
N SER A 674 -27.63 -2.11 -4.47
CA SER A 674 -27.44 -1.67 -3.08
C SER A 674 -26.00 -1.79 -2.57
N LYS A 675 -25.18 -2.66 -3.18
CA LYS A 675 -23.75 -2.87 -2.92
C LYS A 675 -22.96 -2.77 -4.23
N GLY A 676 -21.65 -2.55 -4.14
CA GLY A 676 -20.75 -2.39 -5.30
C GLY A 676 -20.44 -0.93 -5.64
N ASP A 677 -20.16 -0.63 -6.91
CA ASP A 677 -19.59 0.65 -7.32
C ASP A 677 -20.46 1.86 -6.96
N LEU A 678 -19.87 2.87 -6.30
CA LEU A 678 -20.55 4.13 -5.92
C LEU A 678 -21.12 4.86 -7.13
N SER A 679 -20.41 4.86 -8.27
CA SER A 679 -20.90 5.44 -9.52
C SER A 679 -22.13 4.70 -10.08
N LYS A 680 -22.37 3.46 -9.62
CA LYS A 680 -23.49 2.62 -10.07
C LYS A 680 -24.69 2.63 -9.11
N ARG A 681 -24.60 3.34 -7.97
CA ARG A 681 -25.68 3.47 -6.96
C ARG A 681 -26.38 4.82 -7.08
N ARG A 682 -27.72 4.81 -6.97
CA ARG A 682 -28.55 6.03 -6.95
C ARG A 682 -28.77 6.61 -5.54
N TYR A 683 -28.46 5.85 -4.50
CA TYR A 683 -28.73 6.20 -3.09
C TYR A 683 -27.51 6.84 -2.41
N ARG A 684 -27.75 7.79 -1.49
CA ARG A 684 -26.70 8.34 -0.61
C ARG A 684 -26.12 7.25 0.31
N ARG A 685 -24.88 7.42 0.75
CA ARG A 685 -24.25 6.50 1.72
C ARG A 685 -24.88 6.68 3.10
N ASP A 686 -25.26 5.58 3.72
CA ASP A 686 -25.75 5.56 5.11
C ASP A 686 -24.62 5.84 6.10
N ALA A 687 -24.91 6.50 7.22
CA ALA A 687 -24.06 6.51 8.40
C ALA A 687 -24.24 5.19 9.17
N ARG A 688 -23.29 4.26 9.00
CA ARG A 688 -23.26 2.94 9.64
C ARG A 688 -21.85 2.55 10.07
N THR A 689 -21.74 1.66 11.05
CA THR A 689 -20.53 0.88 11.29
C THR A 689 -20.70 -0.52 10.71
N ASN A 690 -19.69 -1.02 10.00
CA ASN A 690 -19.68 -2.40 9.50
C ASN A 690 -18.92 -3.34 10.43
N CYS A 691 -17.83 -2.85 11.04
CA CYS A 691 -17.05 -3.61 12.01
C CYS A 691 -16.47 -2.70 13.11
N VAL A 692 -16.33 -3.24 14.32
CA VAL A 692 -15.69 -2.57 15.46
C VAL A 692 -14.72 -3.56 16.14
N ARG A 693 -13.52 -3.07 16.50
CA ARG A 693 -12.52 -3.84 17.29
C ARG A 693 -11.87 -2.96 18.34
N PHE A 694 -11.54 -3.56 19.49
CA PHE A 694 -10.64 -2.96 20.46
C PHE A 694 -9.17 -3.19 20.07
N SER A 695 -8.31 -2.23 20.42
CA SER A 695 -6.86 -2.43 20.41
C SER A 695 -6.45 -3.50 21.43
N ALA A 696 -5.45 -4.31 21.09
CA ALA A 696 -4.87 -5.29 22.00
C ALA A 696 -4.26 -4.65 23.28
N THR A 697 -3.87 -3.36 23.23
CA THR A 697 -3.38 -2.61 24.40
C THR A 697 -4.50 -2.00 25.26
N GLY A 698 -5.78 -2.15 24.87
CA GLY A 698 -6.94 -1.62 25.60
C GLY A 698 -7.08 -0.08 25.60
N ARG A 699 -6.07 0.66 25.14
CA ARG A 699 -6.07 2.14 25.16
C ARG A 699 -6.97 2.78 24.10
N SER A 700 -7.15 2.12 22.97
CA SER A 700 -7.92 2.61 21.83
C SER A 700 -8.85 1.54 21.28
N TRP A 701 -9.84 1.97 20.50
CA TRP A 701 -10.67 1.11 19.67
C TRP A 701 -10.88 1.80 18.32
N ALA A 702 -11.17 0.99 17.29
CA ALA A 702 -11.41 1.48 15.95
C ALA A 702 -12.71 0.92 15.37
N ALA A 703 -13.34 1.73 14.53
CA ALA A 703 -14.60 1.43 13.88
C ALA A 703 -14.52 1.71 12.37
N ALA A 704 -14.90 0.70 11.58
CA ALA A 704 -15.04 0.81 10.14
C ALA A 704 -16.40 1.46 9.83
N SER A 705 -16.37 2.74 9.48
CA SER A 705 -17.52 3.55 9.12
C SER A 705 -17.54 3.86 7.62
N THR A 706 -18.62 4.48 7.14
CA THR A 706 -18.74 4.98 5.76
C THR A 706 -18.00 6.30 5.50
N GLU A 707 -17.41 6.91 6.54
CA GLU A 707 -16.45 8.03 6.40
C GLU A 707 -14.99 7.56 6.38
N GLY A 708 -14.71 6.38 6.96
CA GLY A 708 -13.38 5.79 7.05
C GLY A 708 -13.19 4.99 8.35
N LEU A 709 -11.92 4.80 8.72
CA LEU A 709 -11.50 4.15 9.96
C LEU A 709 -11.43 5.19 11.10
N LEU A 710 -12.48 5.27 11.91
CA LEU A 710 -12.47 6.13 13.10
C LEU A 710 -11.65 5.46 14.21
N ILE A 711 -10.68 6.17 14.77
CA ILE A 711 -9.87 5.73 15.91
C ILE A 711 -10.23 6.60 17.11
N TYR A 712 -10.74 5.94 18.16
CA TYR A 712 -11.02 6.54 19.46
C TYR A 712 -10.01 6.04 20.48
N SER A 713 -9.59 6.91 21.39
CA SER A 713 -8.49 6.63 22.33
C SER A 713 -8.74 7.30 23.68
N LEU A 714 -8.16 6.74 24.73
CA LEU A 714 -8.13 7.36 26.04
C LEU A 714 -7.13 8.51 26.04
N ASP A 715 -7.66 9.74 26.07
CA ASP A 715 -6.90 10.93 26.41
C ASP A 715 -6.92 11.15 27.92
N GLU A 716 -5.80 10.82 28.57
CA GLU A 716 -5.58 11.03 30.00
C GLU A 716 -4.91 12.38 30.30
N SER A 717 -4.62 13.20 29.28
CA SER A 717 -3.91 14.49 29.47
C SER A 717 -4.84 15.65 29.81
N THR A 718 -6.12 15.59 29.39
CA THR A 718 -7.09 16.67 29.55
C THR A 718 -8.04 16.50 30.74
N THR A 719 -8.12 15.31 31.34
CA THR A 719 -8.97 15.04 32.51
C THR A 719 -8.17 14.73 33.76
N PHE A 720 -8.33 15.57 34.79
CA PHE A 720 -7.83 15.29 36.12
C PHE A 720 -8.68 14.18 36.76
N ASP A 721 -8.03 13.05 37.07
CA ASP A 721 -8.68 11.83 37.56
C ASP A 721 -7.71 11.12 38.53
N PRO A 722 -7.63 11.57 39.79
CA PRO A 722 -6.73 11.04 40.81
C PRO A 722 -7.18 9.63 41.24
N PHE A 723 -6.22 8.78 41.59
CA PHE A 723 -6.51 7.44 42.09
C PHE A 723 -7.09 7.48 43.51
N ASP A 724 -6.52 8.33 44.37
CA ASP A 724 -6.93 8.56 45.74
C ASP A 724 -6.34 9.91 46.21
N LEU A 725 -7.12 10.72 46.94
CA LEU A 725 -6.77 12.11 47.24
C LEU A 725 -6.89 12.44 48.73
N SER A 726 -5.89 13.12 49.27
CA SER A 726 -5.85 13.65 50.63
C SER A 726 -5.40 15.12 50.60
N LEU A 727 -5.75 15.91 51.61
CA LEU A 727 -5.48 17.36 51.64
C LEU A 727 -3.99 17.73 51.47
N ASP A 728 -3.09 16.87 51.95
CA ASP A 728 -1.63 17.08 51.86
C ASP A 728 -1.05 16.71 50.48
N LEU A 729 -1.82 16.07 49.59
CA LEU A 729 -1.38 15.72 48.24
C LEU A 729 -1.51 16.93 47.30
N THR A 730 -0.40 17.63 47.12
CA THR A 730 -0.26 18.68 46.10
C THR A 730 0.98 18.45 45.23
N PRO A 731 0.99 18.90 43.96
CA PRO A 731 2.17 18.82 43.11
C PRO A 731 3.41 19.46 43.76
N GLU A 732 3.23 20.58 44.49
CA GLU A 732 4.32 21.21 45.23
C GLU A 732 4.88 20.30 46.32
N SER A 733 4.01 19.68 47.15
CA SER A 733 4.45 18.74 48.19
C SER A 733 5.20 17.53 47.60
N THR A 734 4.75 16.99 46.46
CA THR A 734 5.47 15.87 45.80
C THR A 734 6.87 16.27 45.33
N LEU A 735 7.04 17.50 44.82
CA LEU A 735 8.33 18.00 44.37
C LEU A 735 9.25 18.35 45.55
N GLN A 736 8.69 18.82 46.67
CA GLN A 736 9.43 19.02 47.91
C GLN A 736 9.94 17.67 48.47
N THR A 737 9.10 16.62 48.51
CA THR A 737 9.53 15.28 48.95
C THR A 737 10.57 14.65 48.01
N ALA A 738 10.44 14.87 46.69
CA ALA A 738 11.45 14.43 45.72
C ALA A 738 12.80 15.15 45.94
N ALA A 739 12.77 16.46 46.25
CA ALA A 739 13.97 17.24 46.55
C ALA A 739 14.62 16.87 47.90
N GLN A 740 13.86 16.32 48.85
CA GLN A 740 14.37 15.76 50.10
C GLN A 740 15.06 14.40 49.92
N GLY A 741 14.87 13.73 48.78
CA GLY A 741 15.43 12.41 48.47
C GLY A 741 14.50 11.23 48.81
N ASP A 742 13.29 11.48 49.31
CA ASP A 742 12.29 10.45 49.65
C ASP A 742 11.51 9.99 48.41
N TYR A 743 12.24 9.44 47.43
CA TYR A 743 11.71 9.08 46.11
C TYR A 743 10.52 8.12 46.13
N LEU A 744 10.46 7.18 47.09
CA LEU A 744 9.31 6.25 47.21
C LEU A 744 8.02 6.99 47.53
N ILE A 745 8.08 7.93 48.48
CA ILE A 745 6.92 8.70 48.94
C ILE A 745 6.49 9.63 47.81
N ALA A 746 7.44 10.38 47.22
CA ALA A 746 7.18 11.25 46.08
C ALA A 746 6.51 10.49 44.91
N LEU A 747 6.98 9.28 44.58
CA LEU A 747 6.42 8.47 43.50
C LEU A 747 5.00 7.99 43.82
N ILE A 748 4.74 7.54 45.05
CA ILE A 748 3.39 7.14 45.49
C ILE A 748 2.44 8.35 45.46
N MET A 749 2.89 9.53 45.92
CA MET A 749 2.09 10.75 45.87
C MET A 749 1.76 11.17 44.42
N ALA A 750 2.73 11.09 43.51
CA ALA A 750 2.52 11.38 42.09
C ALA A 750 1.56 10.37 41.42
N LEU A 751 1.65 9.08 41.76
CA LEU A 751 0.72 8.04 41.29
C LEU A 751 -0.70 8.23 41.86
N ARG A 752 -0.84 8.66 43.12
CA ARG A 752 -2.13 9.02 43.74
C ARG A 752 -2.78 10.22 43.04
N LEU A 753 -2.02 11.28 42.75
CA LEU A 753 -2.49 12.43 41.95
C LEU A 753 -2.76 12.07 40.48
N ASN A 754 -2.08 11.06 39.94
CA ASN A 754 -2.23 10.54 38.58
C ASN A 754 -1.98 11.59 37.45
N GLU A 755 -1.16 12.61 37.71
CA GLU A 755 -0.74 13.58 36.70
C GLU A 755 0.53 13.11 35.98
N LYS A 756 0.43 12.78 34.68
CA LYS A 756 1.57 12.29 33.88
C LYS A 756 2.84 13.15 33.92
N PRO A 757 2.82 14.49 33.75
CA PRO A 757 4.05 15.29 33.79
C PRO A 757 4.67 15.32 35.19
N LEU A 758 3.86 15.16 36.24
CA LEU A 758 4.35 15.06 37.62
C LEU A 758 5.00 13.71 37.89
N ILE A 759 4.36 12.62 37.46
CA ILE A 759 4.92 11.26 37.54
C ILE A 759 6.24 11.20 36.77
N GLN A 760 6.30 11.73 35.54
CA GLN A 760 7.54 11.81 34.75
C GLN A 760 8.64 12.57 35.49
N ARG A 761 8.34 13.76 36.03
CA ARG A 761 9.34 14.56 36.75
C ARG A 761 9.87 13.90 38.01
N VAL A 762 9.03 13.15 38.74
CA VAL A 762 9.47 12.36 39.90
C VAL A 762 10.25 11.13 39.47
N TYR A 763 9.81 10.45 38.41
CA TYR A 763 10.44 9.26 37.83
C TYR A 763 11.86 9.55 37.32
N GLU A 764 12.05 10.60 36.54
CA GLU A 764 13.36 11.08 36.04
C GLU A 764 14.28 11.58 37.18
N ALA A 765 13.73 12.01 38.31
CA ALA A 765 14.52 12.43 39.48
C ALA A 765 15.09 11.26 40.29
N VAL A 766 14.61 10.02 40.08
CA VAL A 766 15.07 8.84 40.82
C VAL A 766 16.49 8.44 40.40
N SER A 767 17.38 8.22 41.38
CA SER A 767 18.73 7.74 41.07
C SER A 767 18.73 6.30 40.54
N PRO A 768 19.48 5.96 39.47
CA PRO A 768 19.52 4.60 38.91
C PRO A 768 19.85 3.50 39.91
N SER A 769 20.69 3.79 40.91
CA SER A 769 21.05 2.82 41.96
C SER A 769 19.89 2.45 42.89
N SER A 770 18.91 3.34 43.07
CA SER A 770 17.76 3.13 43.95
C SER A 770 16.58 2.40 43.30
N ILE A 771 16.53 2.31 41.97
CA ILE A 771 15.43 1.70 41.18
C ILE A 771 15.03 0.31 41.72
N ARG A 772 16.01 -0.58 41.94
CA ARG A 772 15.76 -1.97 42.39
C ARG A 772 15.14 -2.04 43.79
N LEU A 773 15.46 -1.08 44.67
CA LEU A 773 14.89 -0.99 46.01
C LEU A 773 13.44 -0.47 45.94
N LEU A 774 13.23 0.61 45.18
CA LEU A 774 11.94 1.28 45.02
C LEU A 774 10.92 0.36 44.35
N ALA A 775 11.28 -0.33 43.27
CA ALA A 775 10.42 -1.31 42.60
C ALA A 775 9.95 -2.44 43.55
N ARG A 776 10.83 -2.89 44.47
CA ARG A 776 10.49 -3.90 45.48
C ARG A 776 9.60 -3.36 46.60
N GLN A 777 9.70 -2.07 46.93
CA GLN A 777 8.92 -1.42 47.98
C GLN A 777 7.58 -0.83 47.48
N LEU A 778 7.38 -0.72 46.16
CA LEU A 778 6.15 -0.22 45.56
C LEU A 778 4.95 -1.12 45.94
N PRO A 779 3.85 -0.57 46.50
CA PRO A 779 2.66 -1.36 46.83
C PRO A 779 1.99 -1.95 45.59
N GLU A 780 1.52 -3.20 45.69
CA GLU A 780 0.91 -3.98 44.59
C GLU A 780 -0.24 -3.25 43.87
N VAL A 781 -0.99 -2.42 44.60
CA VAL A 781 -2.11 -1.60 44.07
C VAL A 781 -1.65 -0.68 42.93
N TYR A 782 -0.45 -0.09 43.04
CA TYR A 782 0.06 0.87 42.05
C TYR A 782 0.86 0.22 40.92
N VAL A 783 1.19 -1.07 41.02
CA VAL A 783 2.01 -1.80 40.03
C VAL A 783 1.40 -1.72 38.62
N ALA A 784 0.08 -1.79 38.50
CA ALA A 784 -0.59 -1.73 37.20
C ALA A 784 -0.50 -0.34 36.55
N GLN A 785 -0.76 0.72 37.33
CA GLN A 785 -0.68 2.10 36.88
C GLN A 785 0.77 2.50 36.54
N PHE A 786 1.73 2.09 37.37
CA PHE A 786 3.15 2.36 37.15
C PHE A 786 3.70 1.61 35.93
N THR A 787 3.36 0.33 35.74
CA THR A 787 3.76 -0.44 34.55
C THR A 787 3.17 0.19 33.27
N LYS A 788 1.93 0.65 33.31
CA LYS A 788 1.30 1.40 32.21
C LYS A 788 2.05 2.72 31.93
N PHE A 789 2.40 3.48 32.97
CA PHE A 789 3.18 4.71 32.82
C PHE A 789 4.53 4.43 32.14
N VAL A 790 5.28 3.42 32.60
CA VAL A 790 6.57 3.04 32.01
C VAL A 790 6.42 2.60 30.54
N SER A 791 5.34 1.88 30.18
CA SER A 791 5.09 1.55 28.77
C SER A 791 4.76 2.76 27.89
N ASP A 792 4.04 3.76 28.42
CA ASP A 792 3.81 5.05 27.73
C ASP A 792 5.13 5.85 27.60
N HIS A 793 6.02 5.78 28.60
CA HIS A 793 7.28 6.54 28.68
C HIS A 793 8.34 6.05 27.68
N ILE A 794 8.44 4.72 27.52
CA ILE A 794 9.35 4.05 26.57
C ILE A 794 9.09 4.49 25.13
N GLU A 795 7.84 4.74 24.75
CA GLU A 795 7.49 5.19 23.39
C GLU A 795 7.70 6.70 23.18
N ALA A 796 7.88 7.47 24.25
CA ALA A 796 7.86 8.94 24.22
C ALA A 796 9.23 9.60 24.47
N THR A 797 10.14 8.94 25.19
CA THR A 797 11.37 9.57 25.69
C THR A 797 12.65 8.90 25.17
N PRO A 798 13.80 9.62 25.15
CA PRO A 798 15.09 9.04 24.74
C PRO A 798 15.78 8.21 25.85
N HIS A 799 15.17 8.03 27.04
CA HIS A 799 15.83 7.48 28.23
C HIS A 799 15.83 5.94 28.28
N VAL A 800 16.28 5.30 27.20
CA VAL A 800 16.20 3.84 26.95
C VAL A 800 16.76 2.99 28.10
N GLU A 801 18.00 3.23 28.54
CA GLU A 801 18.62 2.42 29.61
C GLU A 801 17.86 2.55 30.95
N PHE A 802 17.37 3.74 31.26
CA PHE A 802 16.64 4.04 32.48
C PHE A 802 15.32 3.25 32.56
N ASP A 803 14.57 3.26 31.46
CA ASP A 803 13.31 2.51 31.35
C ASP A 803 13.56 0.99 31.34
N LEU A 804 14.64 0.52 30.70
CA LEU A 804 15.03 -0.90 30.77
C LEU A 804 15.39 -1.34 32.20
N MET A 805 16.06 -0.49 32.99
CA MET A 805 16.31 -0.77 34.41
C MET A 805 15.03 -0.86 35.23
N TRP A 806 14.08 0.06 35.01
CA TRP A 806 12.78 0.06 35.70
C TRP A 806 11.92 -1.15 35.34
N THR A 807 11.79 -1.46 34.04
CA THR A 807 11.01 -2.60 33.57
C THR A 807 11.58 -3.93 34.08
N ALA A 808 12.89 -4.12 34.01
CA ALA A 808 13.56 -5.30 34.57
C ALA A 808 13.37 -5.42 36.09
N ALA A 809 13.47 -4.31 36.83
CA ALA A 809 13.24 -4.30 38.27
C ALA A 809 11.78 -4.66 38.62
N MET A 810 10.80 -4.06 37.93
CA MET A 810 9.37 -4.31 38.13
C MET A 810 8.96 -5.76 37.80
N LEU A 811 9.44 -6.31 36.69
CA LEU A 811 9.17 -7.70 36.30
C LEU A 811 9.83 -8.69 37.28
N THR A 812 11.02 -8.38 37.79
CA THR A 812 11.73 -9.22 38.77
C THR A 812 11.06 -9.20 40.15
N SER A 813 10.56 -8.05 40.61
CA SER A 813 9.90 -7.94 41.92
C SER A 813 8.45 -8.43 41.92
N HIS A 814 7.66 -8.07 40.90
CA HIS A 814 6.21 -8.30 40.87
C HIS A 814 5.75 -9.40 39.91
N GLY A 815 6.68 -10.15 39.29
CA GLY A 815 6.36 -11.15 38.26
C GLY A 815 5.35 -12.23 38.66
N ARG A 816 5.30 -12.62 39.95
CA ARG A 816 4.28 -13.55 40.47
C ARG A 816 2.87 -12.94 40.44
N TYR A 817 2.73 -11.73 40.96
CA TYR A 817 1.47 -10.98 40.99
C TYR A 817 0.91 -10.76 39.57
N LEU A 818 1.77 -10.34 38.63
CA LEU A 818 1.43 -10.14 37.22
C LEU A 818 0.95 -11.44 36.55
N ARG A 819 1.55 -12.58 36.88
CA ARG A 819 1.17 -13.90 36.35
C ARG A 819 -0.15 -14.42 36.93
N GLU A 820 -0.41 -14.20 38.22
CA GLU A 820 -1.68 -14.57 38.86
C GLU A 820 -2.85 -13.76 38.28
N ARG A 821 -2.63 -12.48 37.96
CA ARG A 821 -3.63 -11.58 37.33
C ARG A 821 -3.45 -11.36 35.83
N LYS A 822 -3.09 -12.41 35.09
CA LYS A 822 -2.75 -12.33 33.66
C LYS A 822 -3.83 -11.67 32.77
N GLY A 823 -5.11 -11.77 33.12
CA GLY A 823 -6.23 -11.20 32.35
C GLY A 823 -6.31 -9.69 32.48
N GLU A 824 -6.44 -9.19 33.71
CA GLU A 824 -6.45 -7.75 34.04
C GLU A 824 -5.18 -7.05 33.55
N MET A 825 -4.02 -7.70 33.69
CA MET A 825 -2.72 -7.14 33.30
C MET A 825 -2.37 -7.34 31.82
N ALA A 826 -3.20 -8.04 31.03
CA ALA A 826 -2.89 -8.38 29.64
C ALA A 826 -2.71 -7.14 28.76
N ALA A 827 -3.50 -6.09 28.99
CA ALA A 827 -3.41 -4.83 28.25
C ALA A 827 -2.10 -4.08 28.53
N THR A 828 -1.72 -3.95 29.81
CA THR A 828 -0.48 -3.25 30.23
C THR A 828 0.76 -4.02 29.81
N LEU A 829 0.76 -5.36 29.93
CA LEU A 829 1.90 -6.19 29.50
C LEU A 829 2.08 -6.16 27.98
N ARG A 830 0.99 -6.14 27.19
CA ARG A 830 1.08 -5.95 25.73
C ARG A 830 1.61 -4.57 25.35
N GLY A 831 1.20 -3.52 26.05
CA GLY A 831 1.77 -2.17 25.90
C GLY A 831 3.28 -2.14 26.18
N LEU A 832 3.71 -2.79 27.27
CA LEU A 832 5.13 -2.92 27.60
C LEU A 832 5.92 -3.70 26.54
N VAL A 833 5.42 -4.85 26.08
CA VAL A 833 6.06 -5.65 25.01
C VAL A 833 6.12 -4.86 23.69
N LYS A 834 5.09 -4.09 23.34
CA LYS A 834 5.08 -3.21 22.17
C LYS A 834 6.24 -2.19 22.22
N GLY A 835 6.44 -1.54 23.37
CA GLY A 835 7.56 -0.61 23.59
C GLY A 835 8.93 -1.30 23.51
N LEU A 836 9.10 -2.43 24.20
CA LEU A 836 10.35 -3.19 24.21
C LEU A 836 10.74 -3.72 22.81
N ASN A 837 9.79 -4.29 22.07
CA ASN A 837 10.03 -4.75 20.69
C ASN A 837 10.40 -3.57 19.77
N GLY A 838 9.83 -2.39 20.00
CA GLY A 838 10.20 -1.16 19.30
C GLY A 838 11.64 -0.74 19.59
N LEU A 839 12.11 -0.84 20.84
CA LEU A 839 13.50 -0.57 21.21
C LEU A 839 14.46 -1.62 20.63
N GLU A 840 14.12 -2.91 20.70
CA GLU A 840 14.93 -4.02 20.16
C GLU A 840 15.17 -3.85 18.64
N ALA A 841 14.09 -3.62 17.89
CA ALA A 841 14.15 -3.40 16.45
C ALA A 841 14.92 -2.13 16.05
N SER A 842 14.90 -1.09 16.89
CA SER A 842 15.53 0.20 16.58
C SER A 842 17.00 0.29 17.02
N VAL A 843 17.36 -0.32 18.14
CA VAL A 843 18.68 -0.14 18.78
C VAL A 843 19.49 -1.41 18.76
N SER A 844 18.95 -2.54 19.27
CA SER A 844 19.73 -3.79 19.39
C SER A 844 20.23 -4.25 18.04
N LYS A 845 19.32 -4.34 17.06
CA LYS A 845 19.68 -4.80 15.71
C LYS A 845 20.76 -3.94 15.05
N ILE A 846 20.65 -2.61 15.17
CA ILE A 846 21.66 -1.68 14.62
C ILE A 846 22.99 -1.81 15.37
N SER A 847 22.95 -2.02 16.69
CA SER A 847 24.15 -2.29 17.49
C SER A 847 24.83 -3.58 17.06
N ASP A 848 24.08 -4.66 16.90
CA ASP A 848 24.60 -5.97 16.48
C ASP A 848 25.16 -5.92 15.05
N ASP A 849 24.43 -5.32 14.11
CA ASP A 849 24.90 -5.12 12.72
C ASP A 849 26.20 -4.28 12.69
N ASN A 850 26.31 -3.25 13.54
CA ASN A 850 27.50 -2.41 13.66
C ASN A 850 28.68 -3.13 14.32
N THR A 851 28.47 -3.89 15.40
CA THR A 851 29.56 -4.62 16.07
C THR A 851 30.11 -5.72 15.17
N PHE A 852 29.26 -6.50 14.50
CA PHE A 852 29.71 -7.50 13.52
C PHE A 852 30.46 -6.85 12.34
N SER A 853 30.01 -5.68 11.88
CA SER A 853 30.71 -4.93 10.82
C SER A 853 32.07 -4.39 11.28
N LEU A 854 32.16 -3.86 12.50
CA LEU A 854 33.41 -3.35 13.08
C LEU A 854 34.39 -4.48 13.38
N ASP A 855 33.96 -5.59 13.97
CA ASP A 855 34.78 -6.78 14.21
C ASP A 855 35.31 -7.36 12.88
N TYR A 856 34.47 -7.37 11.84
CA TYR A 856 34.91 -7.76 10.50
C TYR A 856 36.01 -6.83 9.96
N ILE A 857 35.82 -5.51 10.03
CA ILE A 857 36.82 -4.52 9.60
C ILE A 857 38.11 -4.61 10.42
N LEU A 858 38.02 -4.76 11.74
CA LEU A 858 39.19 -4.93 12.63
C LEU A 858 39.94 -6.23 12.31
N SER A 859 39.23 -7.31 11.98
CA SER A 859 39.85 -8.57 11.54
C SER A 859 40.57 -8.47 10.19
N GLN A 860 40.16 -7.52 9.33
CA GLN A 860 40.86 -7.19 8.08
C GLN A 860 42.14 -6.39 8.37
N VAL A 861 42.06 -5.35 9.22
CA VAL A 861 43.23 -4.51 9.58
C VAL A 861 44.31 -5.34 10.29
N GLY A 862 43.94 -6.20 11.23
CA GLY A 862 44.88 -7.10 11.91
C GLY A 862 45.56 -8.13 11.00
N LYS A 863 45.00 -8.40 9.82
CA LYS A 863 45.66 -9.19 8.75
C LYS A 863 46.56 -8.31 7.86
N GLY A 864 46.21 -7.04 7.66
CA GLY A 864 47.04 -6.08 6.89
C GLY A 864 48.44 -5.91 7.49
N GLU A 865 48.55 -5.82 8.82
CA GLU A 865 49.86 -5.75 9.49
C GLU A 865 50.71 -7.04 9.34
N GLN A 866 50.07 -8.20 9.11
CA GLN A 866 50.77 -9.46 8.79
C GLN A 866 51.06 -9.62 7.28
N ALA A 867 50.27 -8.98 6.41
CA ALA A 867 50.40 -9.07 4.96
C ALA A 867 51.55 -8.23 4.37
N ASN A 868 51.99 -7.18 5.07
CA ASN A 868 53.14 -6.34 4.69
C ASN A 868 54.50 -7.08 4.61
N GLY A 869 54.53 -8.40 4.87
CA GLY A 869 55.71 -9.26 4.65
C GLY A 869 55.78 -9.94 3.27
N PHE A 870 54.72 -9.88 2.45
CA PHE A 870 54.63 -10.60 1.17
C PHE A 870 53.90 -9.79 0.08
N GLU A 871 54.58 -8.80 -0.50
CA GLU A 871 54.23 -8.29 -1.82
C GLU A 871 54.88 -9.17 -2.90
N GLY A 872 54.06 -9.79 -3.75
CA GLY A 872 54.50 -10.66 -4.83
C GLY A 872 53.36 -10.96 -5.81
N GLU A 873 53.63 -10.80 -7.09
CA GLU A 873 52.66 -10.79 -8.19
C GLU A 873 51.88 -12.12 -8.37
N GLY A 874 50.61 -12.00 -8.83
CA GLY A 874 49.89 -13.08 -9.50
C GLY A 874 49.35 -14.20 -8.61
N SER A 875 48.08 -14.11 -8.19
CA SER A 875 47.39 -15.19 -7.46
C SER A 875 47.18 -16.43 -8.35
N ALA A 876 48.12 -17.36 -8.30
CA ALA A 876 48.01 -18.67 -8.94
C ALA A 876 46.85 -19.50 -8.38
N PHE A 877 46.18 -20.26 -9.25
CA PHE A 877 45.18 -21.26 -8.85
C PHE A 877 45.90 -22.50 -8.31
N ILE A 878 46.10 -22.59 -7.00
CA ILE A 878 46.57 -23.84 -6.35
C ILE A 878 45.36 -24.53 -5.70
N LEU A 879 44.75 -25.46 -6.44
CA LEU A 879 43.72 -26.36 -5.92
C LEU A 879 44.39 -27.57 -5.24
N ASP A 880 44.95 -27.35 -4.05
CA ASP A 880 45.61 -28.40 -3.22
C ASP A 880 44.60 -29.35 -2.54
N VAL A 881 43.42 -29.54 -3.13
CA VAL A 881 42.28 -30.25 -2.54
C VAL A 881 41.96 -31.51 -3.36
N GLU A 882 42.18 -32.69 -2.77
CA GLU A 882 41.69 -33.98 -3.30
C GLU A 882 40.14 -34.09 -3.20
N ALA A 883 39.42 -33.30 -3.99
CA ALA A 883 37.96 -33.36 -4.06
C ALA A 883 37.50 -34.67 -4.72
N LYS A 884 36.57 -35.41 -4.09
CA LYS A 884 36.00 -36.67 -4.63
C LYS A 884 34.52 -36.55 -4.98
N ASN A 885 33.84 -35.53 -4.45
CA ASN A 885 32.43 -35.24 -4.69
C ASN A 885 32.25 -33.83 -5.27
N VAL A 886 32.62 -33.63 -6.54
CA VAL A 886 32.44 -32.34 -7.22
C VAL A 886 31.01 -32.20 -7.71
N VAL A 887 30.36 -31.06 -7.42
CA VAL A 887 29.03 -30.73 -7.94
C VAL A 887 29.09 -29.51 -8.83
N PHE A 888 28.45 -29.59 -9.99
CA PHE A 888 28.31 -28.48 -10.93
C PHE A 888 26.91 -27.83 -10.84
N LEU A 889 26.87 -26.50 -10.86
CA LEU A 889 25.66 -25.68 -11.00
C LEU A 889 25.73 -24.90 -12.32
N LEU A 890 24.96 -25.34 -13.31
CA LEU A 890 24.97 -24.82 -14.68
C LEU A 890 23.83 -23.84 -14.94
N GLY A 891 24.13 -22.73 -15.63
CA GLY A 891 23.16 -21.74 -16.07
C GLY A 891 23.23 -21.45 -17.57
N ALA A 892 22.40 -20.49 -18.02
CA ALA A 892 22.18 -20.17 -19.43
C ALA A 892 23.45 -19.80 -20.22
N GLY A 893 24.49 -19.30 -19.56
CA GLY A 893 25.76 -18.90 -20.21
C GLY A 893 26.50 -20.03 -20.95
N ILE A 894 26.19 -21.29 -20.64
CA ILE A 894 26.75 -22.45 -21.37
C ILE A 894 26.03 -22.65 -22.71
N SER A 895 24.70 -22.52 -22.72
CA SER A 895 23.89 -22.63 -23.93
C SER A 895 24.18 -21.47 -24.90
N THR A 896 24.47 -20.25 -24.41
CA THR A 896 24.91 -19.14 -25.26
C THR A 896 26.25 -19.40 -25.95
N SER A 897 27.17 -20.11 -25.28
CA SER A 897 28.43 -20.56 -25.89
C SER A 897 28.22 -21.64 -26.98
N ALA A 898 27.11 -22.40 -26.90
CA ALA A 898 26.66 -23.33 -27.94
C ALA A 898 25.94 -22.63 -29.13
N GLY A 899 25.80 -21.31 -29.09
CA GLY A 899 25.07 -20.51 -30.08
C GLY A 899 23.56 -20.50 -29.91
N ILE A 900 23.02 -20.99 -28.79
CA ILE A 900 21.60 -20.85 -28.45
C ILE A 900 21.38 -19.41 -27.96
N PRO A 901 20.43 -18.63 -28.52
CA PRO A 901 20.18 -17.26 -28.06
C PRO A 901 19.79 -17.21 -26.58
N ASP A 902 20.30 -16.22 -25.84
CA ASP A 902 19.80 -15.93 -24.50
C ASP A 902 18.33 -15.49 -24.56
N PHE A 903 17.59 -15.64 -23.47
CA PHE A 903 16.19 -15.21 -23.41
C PHE A 903 16.03 -13.69 -23.39
N ARG A 904 16.95 -12.95 -22.75
CA ARG A 904 16.70 -11.57 -22.27
C ARG A 904 17.51 -10.47 -22.95
N SER A 905 18.58 -10.80 -23.67
CA SER A 905 19.39 -9.79 -24.39
C SER A 905 18.55 -8.90 -25.32
N PRO A 906 18.75 -7.56 -25.31
CA PRO A 906 18.16 -6.68 -26.31
C PRO A 906 18.58 -7.10 -27.72
N GLU A 907 17.68 -6.96 -28.70
CA GLU A 907 17.85 -7.21 -30.16
C GLU A 907 18.20 -8.64 -30.58
N THR A 908 18.90 -9.39 -29.74
CA THR A 908 19.42 -10.75 -30.00
C THR A 908 18.72 -11.83 -29.18
N GLY A 909 17.94 -11.43 -28.17
CA GLY A 909 17.29 -12.34 -27.23
C GLY A 909 16.02 -13.00 -27.76
N LEU A 910 15.76 -14.21 -27.29
CA LEU A 910 14.64 -15.04 -27.70
C LEU A 910 13.28 -14.37 -27.44
N TYR A 911 13.12 -13.66 -26.31
CA TYR A 911 11.90 -12.91 -26.02
C TYR A 911 11.65 -11.75 -26.97
N HIS A 912 12.69 -11.14 -27.55
CA HIS A 912 12.54 -10.11 -28.58
C HIS A 912 12.03 -10.72 -29.89
N ASN A 913 12.62 -11.83 -30.34
CA ASN A 913 12.14 -12.56 -31.52
C ASN A 913 10.69 -13.05 -31.37
N LEU A 914 10.30 -13.46 -30.16
CA LEU A 914 8.93 -13.90 -29.84
C LEU A 914 7.88 -12.78 -29.90
N GLN A 915 8.25 -11.50 -29.81
CA GLN A 915 7.30 -10.39 -30.00
C GLN A 915 6.66 -10.40 -31.39
N ALA A 916 7.36 -10.93 -32.41
CA ALA A 916 6.82 -11.10 -33.77
C ALA A 916 5.60 -12.05 -33.86
N LEU A 917 5.34 -12.87 -32.84
CA LEU A 917 4.21 -13.83 -32.81
C LEU A 917 2.89 -13.25 -32.27
N ASN A 918 2.85 -11.94 -31.97
CA ASN A 918 1.73 -11.24 -31.32
C ASN A 918 1.30 -11.95 -30.03
N LEU A 919 2.20 -11.92 -29.04
CA LEU A 919 1.99 -12.42 -27.69
C LEU A 919 1.58 -11.26 -26.76
N PRO A 920 0.78 -11.50 -25.69
CA PRO A 920 0.41 -10.46 -24.74
C PRO A 920 1.62 -9.95 -23.92
N PHE A 921 2.59 -10.83 -23.68
CA PHE A 921 3.93 -10.56 -23.15
C PHE A 921 4.83 -11.76 -23.54
N PRO A 922 6.17 -11.61 -23.61
CA PRO A 922 7.05 -12.65 -24.16
C PRO A 922 7.03 -13.99 -23.40
N GLU A 923 6.87 -13.94 -22.08
CA GLU A 923 6.86 -15.12 -21.19
C GLU A 923 5.59 -15.98 -21.34
N ALA A 924 4.51 -15.44 -21.93
CA ALA A 924 3.22 -16.10 -22.04
C ALA A 924 3.26 -17.47 -22.76
N VAL A 925 4.26 -17.70 -23.62
CA VAL A 925 4.48 -19.00 -24.30
C VAL A 925 4.67 -20.15 -23.30
N PHE A 926 5.23 -19.85 -22.13
CA PHE A 926 5.49 -20.81 -21.05
C PHE A 926 4.42 -20.76 -19.94
N GLU A 927 3.25 -20.16 -20.16
CA GLU A 927 2.13 -20.27 -19.22
C GLU A 927 1.20 -21.44 -19.58
N LEU A 928 0.85 -22.27 -18.59
CA LEU A 928 -0.05 -23.40 -18.80
C LEU A 928 -1.44 -22.97 -19.31
N GLY A 929 -1.96 -21.85 -18.79
CA GLY A 929 -3.24 -21.28 -19.23
C GLY A 929 -3.22 -20.70 -20.65
N PHE A 930 -2.06 -20.27 -21.13
CA PHE A 930 -1.88 -19.80 -22.51
C PHE A 930 -1.70 -20.99 -23.47
N PHE A 931 -0.83 -21.94 -23.13
CA PHE A 931 -0.59 -23.15 -23.93
C PHE A 931 -1.87 -23.96 -24.18
N GLN A 932 -2.76 -24.08 -23.19
CA GLN A 932 -4.06 -24.74 -23.36
C GLN A 932 -4.98 -24.03 -24.36
N LYS A 933 -4.83 -22.72 -24.56
CA LYS A 933 -5.64 -21.91 -25.49
C LYS A 933 -4.99 -21.77 -26.88
N ARG A 934 -3.68 -21.59 -26.94
CA ARG A 934 -2.90 -21.35 -28.16
C ARG A 934 -1.52 -22.04 -28.06
N PRO A 935 -1.43 -23.36 -28.34
CA PRO A 935 -0.19 -24.13 -28.20
C PRO A 935 0.83 -23.92 -29.34
N GLU A 936 0.43 -23.33 -30.46
CA GLU A 936 1.25 -23.20 -31.68
C GLU A 936 2.57 -22.42 -31.46
N PRO A 937 2.62 -21.28 -30.74
CA PRO A 937 3.86 -20.54 -30.51
C PRO A 937 4.90 -21.34 -29.73
N PHE A 938 4.46 -22.21 -28.82
CA PHE A 938 5.36 -23.09 -28.06
C PHE A 938 6.03 -24.13 -28.96
N TRP A 939 5.30 -24.74 -29.90
CA TRP A 939 5.88 -25.73 -30.82
C TRP A 939 6.78 -25.10 -31.89
N ALA A 940 6.46 -23.87 -32.33
CA ALA A 940 7.36 -23.07 -33.15
C ALA A 940 8.68 -22.76 -32.41
N LEU A 941 8.59 -22.33 -31.15
CA LEU A 941 9.74 -22.05 -30.29
C LEU A 941 10.57 -23.32 -29.99
N ALA A 942 9.91 -24.43 -29.67
CA ALA A 942 10.57 -25.71 -29.41
C ALA A 942 11.39 -26.19 -30.62
N LYS A 943 10.93 -25.93 -31.85
CA LYS A 943 11.66 -26.23 -33.09
C LYS A 943 12.95 -25.42 -33.26
N GLU A 944 13.02 -24.21 -32.69
CA GLU A 944 14.21 -23.35 -32.73
C GLU A 944 15.20 -23.68 -31.61
N ILE A 945 14.73 -23.96 -30.39
CA ILE A 945 15.58 -24.29 -29.23
C ILE A 945 16.16 -25.71 -29.33
N TYR A 946 15.44 -26.67 -29.92
CA TYR A 946 15.86 -28.08 -29.87
C TYR A 946 17.21 -28.30 -30.57
N PRO A 947 18.16 -29.07 -29.97
CA PRO A 947 19.56 -29.11 -30.41
C PRO A 947 19.94 -30.40 -31.18
N GLY A 948 19.27 -30.82 -32.25
CA GLY A 948 18.98 -29.98 -33.40
C GLY A 948 20.23 -29.25 -33.86
N ARG A 949 20.18 -27.93 -34.01
CA ARG A 949 21.24 -27.17 -34.71
C ARG A 949 22.51 -26.91 -33.90
N HIS A 950 22.58 -27.36 -32.64
CA HIS A 950 23.61 -26.99 -31.68
C HIS A 950 24.43 -28.21 -31.24
N PHE A 951 25.75 -28.06 -31.18
CA PHE A 951 26.67 -29.11 -30.72
C PHE A 951 27.12 -28.84 -29.28
N PRO A 952 27.41 -29.88 -28.46
CA PRO A 952 27.95 -29.67 -27.13
C PRO A 952 29.29 -28.93 -27.16
N THR A 953 29.46 -27.97 -26.26
CA THR A 953 30.67 -27.15 -26.12
C THR A 953 31.76 -27.84 -25.27
N PRO A 954 33.01 -27.34 -25.23
CA PRO A 954 34.03 -27.82 -24.29
C PRO A 954 33.54 -27.94 -22.84
N THR A 955 32.72 -27.01 -22.35
CA THR A 955 32.13 -27.10 -20.99
C THR A 955 31.30 -28.39 -20.79
N HIS A 956 30.58 -28.86 -21.81
CA HIS A 956 29.81 -30.10 -21.73
C HIS A 956 30.69 -31.35 -21.73
N TYR A 957 31.78 -31.34 -22.51
CA TYR A 957 32.77 -32.43 -22.52
C TYR A 957 33.61 -32.47 -21.23
N LEU A 958 33.80 -31.32 -20.55
CA LEU A 958 34.43 -31.27 -19.23
C LEU A 958 33.65 -32.09 -18.20
N LEU A 959 32.31 -31.99 -18.16
CA LEU A 959 31.46 -32.79 -17.26
C LEU A 959 31.65 -34.29 -17.48
N LYS A 960 31.75 -34.70 -18.75
CA LYS A 960 32.05 -36.09 -19.14
C LYS A 960 33.45 -36.52 -18.66
N LEU A 961 34.42 -35.62 -18.70
CA LEU A 961 35.80 -35.87 -18.26
C LEU A 961 35.87 -36.03 -16.72
N PHE A 962 35.22 -35.14 -15.95
CA PHE A 962 35.06 -35.30 -14.49
C PHE A 962 34.35 -36.60 -14.11
N ARG A 963 33.41 -37.09 -14.95
CA ARG A 963 32.82 -38.43 -14.80
C ARG A 963 33.82 -39.55 -15.12
N LYS A 964 34.62 -39.43 -16.19
CA LYS A 964 35.61 -40.43 -16.62
C LYS A 964 36.64 -40.71 -15.51
N HIS A 965 37.03 -39.67 -14.76
CA HIS A 965 37.93 -39.76 -13.61
C HIS A 965 37.21 -40.09 -12.28
N ASN A 966 35.91 -40.38 -12.29
CA ASN A 966 35.06 -40.70 -11.11
C ASN A 966 35.02 -39.60 -10.02
N VAL A 967 35.16 -38.34 -10.40
CA VAL A 967 35.16 -37.18 -9.48
C VAL A 967 33.80 -36.45 -9.45
N LEU A 968 33.00 -36.59 -10.53
CA LEU A 968 31.69 -35.96 -10.63
C LEU A 968 30.64 -36.64 -9.74
N LYS A 969 30.03 -35.86 -8.84
CA LYS A 969 28.92 -36.30 -7.99
C LYS A 969 27.55 -36.04 -8.61
N ARG A 970 27.26 -34.80 -9.01
CA ARG A 970 25.99 -34.37 -9.66
C ARG A 970 26.19 -33.12 -10.51
N VAL A 971 25.26 -32.92 -11.44
CA VAL A 971 25.11 -31.69 -12.23
C VAL A 971 23.68 -31.18 -12.04
N PHE A 972 23.52 -30.02 -11.42
CA PHE A 972 22.24 -29.30 -11.46
C PHE A 972 22.29 -28.30 -12.62
N THR A 973 21.27 -28.29 -13.46
CA THR A 973 21.21 -27.41 -14.65
C THR A 973 19.90 -26.63 -14.69
N GLN A 974 19.99 -25.34 -15.03
CA GLN A 974 18.83 -24.52 -15.37
C GLN A 974 18.40 -24.70 -16.83
N ASN A 975 19.28 -25.24 -17.67
CA ASN A 975 19.01 -25.34 -19.09
C ASN A 975 18.07 -26.53 -19.35
N ILE A 976 17.27 -26.46 -20.42
CA ILE A 976 16.27 -27.50 -20.78
C ILE A 976 16.97 -28.64 -21.57
N ASP A 977 18.24 -28.87 -21.26
CA ASP A 977 19.20 -29.28 -22.27
C ASP A 977 19.34 -30.80 -22.39
N THR A 978 19.32 -31.23 -23.65
CA THR A 978 19.78 -32.56 -24.04
C THR A 978 21.27 -32.57 -24.37
N LEU A 979 21.97 -31.43 -24.31
CA LEU A 979 23.38 -31.30 -24.72
C LEU A 979 24.35 -32.04 -23.78
N GLU A 980 24.13 -32.02 -22.46
CA GLU A 980 24.87 -32.83 -21.49
C GLU A 980 24.65 -34.32 -21.77
N SER A 981 23.41 -34.70 -22.07
CA SER A 981 23.05 -36.07 -22.46
C SER A 981 23.70 -36.49 -23.80
N ILE A 982 23.74 -35.59 -24.78
CA ILE A 982 24.36 -35.79 -26.11
C ILE A 982 25.89 -35.89 -26.00
N ALA A 983 26.52 -35.14 -25.09
CA ALA A 983 27.94 -35.28 -24.76
C ALA A 983 28.27 -36.67 -24.17
N GLY A 984 27.28 -37.36 -23.59
CA GLY A 984 27.40 -38.71 -23.03
C GLY A 984 27.30 -38.78 -21.51
N LEU A 985 26.78 -37.73 -20.87
CA LEU A 985 26.42 -37.74 -19.45
C LEU A 985 25.08 -38.48 -19.28
N PRO A 986 24.90 -39.30 -18.23
CA PRO A 986 23.70 -40.12 -18.08
C PRO A 986 22.61 -39.35 -17.33
N SER A 987 21.34 -39.68 -17.57
CA SER A 987 20.20 -38.97 -16.98
C SER A 987 20.06 -39.13 -15.47
N ASP A 988 20.76 -40.11 -14.84
CA ASP A 988 20.81 -40.24 -13.37
C ASP A 988 21.70 -39.18 -12.71
N MET A 989 22.69 -38.65 -13.42
CA MET A 989 23.65 -37.64 -12.91
C MET A 989 23.18 -36.19 -13.07
N ILE A 990 22.24 -35.95 -14.00
CA ILE A 990 21.68 -34.64 -14.30
C ILE A 990 20.44 -34.40 -13.44
N VAL A 991 20.33 -33.20 -12.88
CA VAL A 991 19.18 -32.71 -12.12
C VAL A 991 18.67 -31.41 -12.78
N GLU A 992 17.57 -31.53 -13.51
CA GLU A 992 17.01 -30.46 -14.33
C GLU A 992 16.07 -29.58 -13.49
N ALA A 993 16.27 -28.27 -13.48
CA ALA A 993 15.34 -27.35 -12.84
C ALA A 993 14.10 -27.09 -13.71
N HIS A 994 14.30 -26.86 -15.02
CA HIS A 994 13.22 -26.52 -15.95
C HIS A 994 12.59 -27.73 -16.67
N GLY A 995 13.01 -28.95 -16.34
CA GLY A 995 12.56 -30.19 -17.00
C GLY A 995 13.15 -30.38 -18.41
N SER A 996 12.64 -31.35 -19.15
CA SER A 996 13.20 -31.72 -20.47
C SER A 996 12.17 -32.30 -21.45
N PHE A 997 12.55 -32.35 -22.72
CA PHE A 997 11.82 -33.05 -23.79
C PHE A 997 11.98 -34.59 -23.75
N ALA A 998 12.46 -35.17 -22.64
CA ALA A 998 12.70 -36.60 -22.52
C ALA A 998 11.38 -37.39 -22.40
N THR A 999 10.43 -36.84 -21.64
CA THR A 999 9.10 -37.40 -21.36
C THR A 999 8.03 -36.35 -21.68
N ALA A 1000 6.81 -36.82 -21.94
CA ALA A 1000 5.67 -35.95 -22.23
C ALA A 1000 4.37 -36.61 -21.82
N HIS A 1001 3.49 -35.85 -21.17
CA HIS A 1001 2.22 -36.34 -20.66
C HIS A 1001 1.03 -35.66 -21.35
N CYS A 1002 -0.04 -36.41 -21.58
CA CYS A 1002 -1.31 -35.82 -21.99
C CYS A 1002 -1.96 -35.06 -20.81
N LEU A 1003 -2.26 -33.77 -21.00
CA LEU A 1003 -2.92 -32.95 -19.99
C LEU A 1003 -4.30 -33.47 -19.54
N ARG A 1004 -4.97 -34.28 -20.38
CA ARG A 1004 -6.31 -34.82 -20.12
C ARG A 1004 -6.30 -36.19 -19.43
N CYS A 1005 -5.47 -37.13 -19.88
CA CYS A 1005 -5.47 -38.51 -19.37
C CYS A 1005 -4.21 -38.90 -18.58
N ARG A 1006 -3.21 -38.01 -18.47
CA ARG A 1006 -1.90 -38.22 -17.82
C ARG A 1006 -1.14 -39.47 -18.28
N ARG A 1007 -1.46 -40.00 -19.46
CA ARG A 1007 -0.66 -41.05 -20.10
C ARG A 1007 0.62 -40.42 -20.66
N GLU A 1008 1.74 -41.06 -20.39
CA GLU A 1008 3.03 -40.80 -21.03
C GLU A 1008 2.96 -41.14 -22.53
N VAL A 1009 3.59 -40.31 -23.37
CA VAL A 1009 3.60 -40.44 -24.83
C VAL A 1009 5.04 -40.64 -25.30
N ASP A 1010 5.26 -41.56 -26.25
CA ASP A 1010 6.59 -41.96 -26.69
C ASP A 1010 7.41 -40.77 -27.21
N ARG A 1011 8.63 -40.63 -26.67
CA ARG A 1011 9.57 -39.55 -26.98
C ARG A 1011 9.79 -39.35 -28.48
N GLU A 1012 9.89 -40.44 -29.26
CA GLU A 1012 10.08 -40.33 -30.71
C GLU A 1012 8.89 -39.66 -31.42
N GLU A 1013 7.66 -39.88 -30.96
CA GLU A 1013 6.47 -39.28 -31.57
C GLU A 1013 6.43 -37.78 -31.30
N VAL A 1014 6.71 -37.37 -30.06
CA VAL A 1014 6.77 -35.96 -29.63
C VAL A 1014 7.90 -35.21 -30.36
N LEU A 1015 9.06 -35.84 -30.55
CA LEU A 1015 10.15 -35.25 -31.31
C LEU A 1015 9.87 -35.19 -32.82
N ARG A 1016 9.25 -36.22 -33.41
CA ARG A 1016 8.99 -36.31 -34.87
C ARG A 1016 7.78 -35.49 -35.32
N ALA A 1017 6.73 -35.38 -34.50
CA ALA A 1017 5.54 -34.58 -34.80
C ALA A 1017 5.63 -33.17 -34.20
N GLY A 1018 5.88 -33.08 -32.89
CA GLY A 1018 5.95 -31.80 -32.19
C GLY A 1018 7.14 -30.97 -32.62
N VAL A 1019 8.33 -31.42 -32.25
CA VAL A 1019 9.54 -30.58 -32.28
C VAL A 1019 10.12 -30.41 -33.69
N ARG A 1020 10.28 -31.48 -34.47
CA ARG A 1020 10.88 -31.40 -35.82
C ARG A 1020 9.98 -30.69 -36.84
N ARG A 1021 8.66 -30.92 -36.80
CA ARG A 1021 7.71 -30.28 -37.73
C ARG A 1021 7.19 -28.92 -37.22
N GLY A 1022 6.99 -28.78 -35.92
CA GLY A 1022 6.33 -27.62 -35.30
C GLY A 1022 4.81 -27.80 -35.16
N GLU A 1023 4.32 -29.04 -35.21
CA GLU A 1023 2.89 -29.37 -35.19
C GLU A 1023 2.37 -29.64 -33.76
N VAL A 1024 1.11 -29.34 -33.48
CA VAL A 1024 0.52 -29.56 -32.14
C VAL A 1024 0.26 -31.04 -31.89
N VAL A 1025 1.01 -31.65 -30.98
CA VAL A 1025 0.85 -33.07 -30.60
C VAL A 1025 -0.44 -33.29 -29.78
N LYS A 1026 -1.25 -34.27 -30.18
CA LYS A 1026 -2.52 -34.65 -29.54
C LYS A 1026 -2.51 -36.13 -29.17
N CYS A 1027 -3.14 -36.47 -28.06
CA CYS A 1027 -3.18 -37.83 -27.53
C CYS A 1027 -4.17 -38.73 -28.30
N ASP A 1028 -3.65 -39.84 -28.80
CA ASP A 1028 -4.32 -40.91 -29.54
C ASP A 1028 -5.13 -41.88 -28.65
N ALA A 1029 -4.77 -41.97 -27.36
CA ALA A 1029 -5.25 -42.98 -26.43
C ALA A 1029 -6.79 -43.05 -26.36
N THR A 1030 -7.35 -44.26 -26.35
CA THR A 1030 -8.79 -44.46 -26.18
C THR A 1030 -9.18 -44.44 -24.71
N ILE A 1031 -10.13 -43.57 -24.34
CA ILE A 1031 -10.67 -43.46 -22.99
C ILE A 1031 -11.96 -44.28 -22.91
N LYS A 1032 -12.09 -45.09 -21.85
CA LYS A 1032 -13.37 -45.64 -21.40
C LYS A 1032 -13.89 -44.74 -20.28
N ASP A 1033 -15.05 -44.12 -20.48
CA ASP A 1033 -15.64 -43.27 -19.46
C ASP A 1033 -15.89 -44.05 -18.16
N ALA A 1034 -15.25 -43.61 -17.07
CA ALA A 1034 -15.56 -44.04 -15.72
C ALA A 1034 -16.86 -43.36 -15.25
N GLY A 1035 -17.97 -43.68 -15.92
CA GLY A 1035 -19.28 -43.10 -15.65
C GLY A 1035 -19.80 -43.47 -14.26
N GLY A 1036 -20.28 -42.47 -13.53
CA GLY A 1036 -21.03 -42.67 -12.28
C GLY A 1036 -22.26 -43.56 -12.48
N LYS A 1037 -22.74 -44.16 -11.39
CA LYS A 1037 -23.83 -45.15 -11.39
C LYS A 1037 -25.18 -44.58 -11.87
N GLY A 1038 -25.41 -44.56 -13.18
CA GLY A 1038 -26.71 -44.31 -13.82
C GLY A 1038 -27.17 -45.54 -14.61
N LYS A 1039 -28.35 -46.08 -14.28
CA LYS A 1039 -28.91 -47.26 -15.00
C LYS A 1039 -29.43 -46.86 -16.38
N GLY A 1040 -28.68 -47.20 -17.44
CA GLY A 1040 -29.16 -47.13 -18.82
C GLY A 1040 -28.33 -47.99 -19.76
N LYS A 1041 -28.93 -49.00 -20.41
CA LYS A 1041 -28.23 -49.87 -21.38
C LYS A 1041 -28.05 -49.15 -22.72
N GLY A 1042 -26.96 -48.42 -22.87
CA GLY A 1042 -26.48 -47.87 -24.17
C GLY A 1042 -25.12 -48.48 -24.55
N LYS A 1043 -24.92 -48.80 -25.84
CA LYS A 1043 -23.62 -49.27 -26.34
C LYS A 1043 -22.60 -48.12 -26.28
N GLY A 1044 -21.63 -48.19 -25.37
CA GLY A 1044 -20.59 -47.18 -25.24
C GLY A 1044 -19.69 -47.12 -26.49
N LYS A 1045 -19.59 -45.93 -27.09
CA LYS A 1045 -18.58 -45.64 -28.13
C LYS A 1045 -17.25 -45.35 -27.43
N SER A 1046 -16.18 -46.06 -27.80
CA SER A 1046 -14.82 -45.68 -27.41
C SER A 1046 -14.46 -44.34 -28.04
N GLN A 1047 -14.21 -43.32 -27.23
CA GLN A 1047 -13.70 -42.02 -27.70
C GLN A 1047 -12.18 -41.97 -27.57
N THR A 1048 -11.52 -41.37 -28.56
CA THR A 1048 -10.11 -40.99 -28.46
C THR A 1048 -9.95 -39.79 -27.54
N CYS A 1049 -8.84 -39.74 -26.80
CA CYS A 1049 -8.58 -38.73 -25.77
C CYS A 1049 -8.61 -37.32 -26.36
N GLY A 1050 -7.92 -37.10 -27.48
CA GLY A 1050 -7.85 -35.82 -28.19
C GLY A 1050 -7.20 -34.69 -27.39
N GLY A 1051 -6.76 -34.94 -26.15
CA GLY A 1051 -6.14 -33.96 -25.28
C GLY A 1051 -4.75 -33.56 -25.77
N LEU A 1052 -4.37 -32.31 -25.50
CA LEU A 1052 -3.03 -31.80 -25.80
C LEU A 1052 -1.98 -32.61 -25.05
N VAL A 1053 -0.90 -32.97 -25.75
CA VAL A 1053 0.30 -33.54 -25.16
C VAL A 1053 1.26 -32.39 -24.86
N LYS A 1054 1.77 -32.36 -23.63
CA LYS A 1054 2.74 -31.38 -23.16
C LYS A 1054 4.06 -32.11 -22.83
N PRO A 1055 5.23 -31.68 -23.34
CA PRO A 1055 6.53 -32.10 -22.83
C PRO A 1055 6.68 -31.70 -21.36
N ASP A 1056 7.41 -32.49 -20.56
CA ASP A 1056 7.57 -32.26 -19.11
C ASP A 1056 8.58 -31.13 -18.79
N ILE A 1057 8.38 -29.98 -19.44
CA ILE A 1057 9.05 -28.71 -19.19
C ILE A 1057 8.18 -27.90 -18.23
N VAL A 1058 8.82 -27.36 -17.19
CA VAL A 1058 8.15 -26.57 -16.15
C VAL A 1058 7.63 -25.26 -16.75
N PHE A 1059 6.32 -25.06 -16.69
CA PHE A 1059 5.67 -23.82 -17.10
C PHE A 1059 5.49 -22.88 -15.91
N PHE A 1060 5.38 -21.58 -16.16
CA PHE A 1060 5.07 -20.61 -15.12
C PHE A 1060 3.72 -20.96 -14.46
N GLY A 1061 3.75 -21.12 -13.13
CA GLY A 1061 2.62 -21.61 -12.33
C GLY A 1061 2.68 -23.10 -11.95
N GLU A 1062 3.63 -23.88 -12.49
CA GLU A 1062 3.92 -25.25 -12.04
C GLU A 1062 5.09 -25.28 -11.03
N GLY A 1063 5.16 -26.36 -10.24
CA GLY A 1063 6.32 -26.61 -9.38
C GLY A 1063 7.50 -27.18 -10.18
N LEU A 1064 8.72 -27.01 -9.68
CA LEU A 1064 9.89 -27.74 -10.19
C LEU A 1064 9.70 -29.26 -9.98
N PRO A 1065 10.36 -30.13 -10.76
CA PRO A 1065 10.19 -31.57 -10.64
C PRO A 1065 10.53 -32.08 -9.23
N ASP A 1066 9.77 -33.03 -8.68
CA ASP A 1066 10.01 -33.55 -7.32
C ASP A 1066 11.46 -34.05 -7.13
N ARG A 1067 12.01 -34.69 -8.17
CA ARG A 1067 13.41 -35.15 -8.24
C ARG A 1067 14.44 -34.04 -8.02
N PHE A 1068 14.13 -32.79 -8.36
CA PHE A 1068 14.99 -31.64 -8.06
C PHE A 1068 15.15 -31.48 -6.55
N PHE A 1069 14.04 -31.49 -5.81
CA PHE A 1069 14.03 -31.30 -4.35
C PHE A 1069 14.58 -32.52 -3.59
N GLU A 1070 14.29 -33.74 -4.06
CA GLU A 1070 14.79 -34.99 -3.47
C GLU A 1070 16.33 -35.06 -3.43
N LEU A 1071 17.01 -34.44 -4.40
CA LEU A 1071 18.47 -34.50 -4.55
C LEU A 1071 19.23 -33.30 -3.94
N ILE A 1072 18.55 -32.23 -3.52
CA ILE A 1072 19.17 -31.10 -2.79
C ILE A 1072 20.00 -31.57 -1.57
N PRO A 1073 19.57 -32.55 -0.75
CA PRO A 1073 20.37 -33.04 0.38
C PRO A 1073 21.74 -33.62 0.01
N GLU A 1074 21.97 -34.03 -1.25
CA GLU A 1074 23.30 -34.51 -1.70
C GLU A 1074 24.35 -33.39 -1.72
N LEU A 1075 23.95 -32.11 -1.83
CA LEU A 1075 24.86 -30.95 -1.78
C LEU A 1075 25.64 -30.85 -0.46
N ARG A 1076 25.12 -31.43 0.63
CA ARG A 1076 25.81 -31.50 1.93
C ARG A 1076 27.05 -32.39 1.92
N LYS A 1077 27.24 -33.21 0.88
CA LYS A 1077 28.41 -34.08 0.68
C LYS A 1077 29.34 -33.56 -0.42
N CYS A 1078 29.21 -32.29 -0.79
CA CYS A 1078 30.01 -31.67 -1.85
C CYS A 1078 31.39 -31.24 -1.30
N ASP A 1079 32.45 -31.69 -1.98
CA ASP A 1079 33.85 -31.36 -1.62
C ASP A 1079 34.36 -30.12 -2.37
N LEU A 1080 33.79 -29.83 -3.55
CA LEU A 1080 34.07 -28.64 -4.35
C LEU A 1080 32.82 -28.32 -5.21
N LEU A 1081 32.34 -27.08 -5.12
CA LEU A 1081 31.23 -26.58 -5.92
C LEU A 1081 31.76 -25.77 -7.10
N VAL A 1082 31.33 -26.10 -8.32
CA VAL A 1082 31.66 -25.31 -9.53
C VAL A 1082 30.37 -24.71 -10.11
N VAL A 1083 30.29 -23.39 -10.18
CA VAL A 1083 29.17 -22.63 -10.74
C VAL A 1083 29.61 -22.02 -12.06
N ILE A 1084 28.84 -22.23 -13.13
CA ILE A 1084 29.17 -21.73 -14.46
C ILE A 1084 27.97 -20.98 -15.04
N GLY A 1085 28.15 -19.68 -15.31
CA GLY A 1085 27.13 -18.78 -15.85
C GLY A 1085 26.26 -18.07 -14.80
N THR A 1086 25.20 -17.41 -15.27
CA THR A 1086 24.31 -16.50 -14.52
C THR A 1086 23.31 -17.18 -13.56
N SER A 1087 23.60 -18.41 -13.13
CA SER A 1087 22.69 -19.33 -12.43
C SER A 1087 22.14 -18.82 -11.08
N LEU A 1088 22.67 -17.71 -10.55
CA LEU A 1088 22.46 -17.25 -9.17
C LEU A 1088 21.48 -16.08 -9.03
N GLN A 1089 20.76 -15.70 -10.10
CA GLN A 1089 19.73 -14.65 -10.04
C GLN A 1089 18.32 -15.18 -9.70
N VAL A 1090 18.04 -16.45 -9.96
CA VAL A 1090 16.66 -17.01 -9.86
C VAL A 1090 16.53 -18.02 -8.71
N GLN A 1091 15.54 -17.81 -7.84
CA GLN A 1091 15.19 -18.75 -6.78
C GLN A 1091 14.29 -19.89 -7.33
N PRO A 1092 14.41 -21.13 -6.83
CA PRO A 1092 15.23 -21.57 -5.70
C PRO A 1092 16.69 -21.90 -6.04
N PHE A 1093 17.09 -21.91 -7.32
CA PHE A 1093 18.42 -22.37 -7.75
C PHE A 1093 19.56 -21.52 -7.15
N ALA A 1094 19.36 -20.21 -7.04
CA ALA A 1094 20.29 -19.29 -6.36
C ALA A 1094 20.57 -19.66 -4.89
N SER A 1095 19.63 -20.33 -4.21
CA SER A 1095 19.85 -20.80 -2.83
C SER A 1095 20.72 -22.04 -2.72
N LEU A 1096 20.90 -22.84 -3.78
CA LEU A 1096 21.66 -24.11 -3.75
C LEU A 1096 23.10 -23.94 -3.23
N VAL A 1097 23.72 -22.79 -3.52
CA VAL A 1097 25.08 -22.41 -3.08
C VAL A 1097 25.21 -22.33 -1.54
N ASN A 1098 24.08 -22.21 -0.82
CA ASN A 1098 24.02 -22.16 0.64
C ASN A 1098 23.73 -23.53 1.31
N TYR A 1099 23.39 -24.57 0.54
CA TYR A 1099 23.18 -25.94 1.06
C TYR A 1099 24.48 -26.77 1.17
N VAL A 1100 25.57 -26.22 0.65
CA VAL A 1100 26.93 -26.80 0.65
C VAL A 1100 27.63 -26.49 1.99
N PRO A 1101 28.49 -27.38 2.53
CA PRO A 1101 29.14 -27.18 3.84
C PRO A 1101 29.93 -25.86 3.96
N PRO A 1102 30.04 -25.28 5.17
CA PRO A 1102 30.72 -23.99 5.38
C PRO A 1102 32.19 -24.01 4.91
N THR A 1103 32.86 -25.15 5.02
CA THR A 1103 34.28 -25.37 4.67
C THR A 1103 34.53 -25.71 3.20
N CYS A 1104 33.50 -25.89 2.39
CA CYS A 1104 33.64 -26.31 0.99
C CYS A 1104 34.09 -25.13 0.10
N PRO A 1105 35.14 -25.29 -0.74
CA PRO A 1105 35.48 -24.31 -1.77
C PRO A 1105 34.41 -24.22 -2.85
N ARG A 1106 34.19 -23.00 -3.37
CA ARG A 1106 33.18 -22.68 -4.38
C ARG A 1106 33.81 -21.83 -5.48
N LEU A 1107 33.84 -22.33 -6.71
CA LEU A 1107 34.37 -21.63 -7.89
C LEU A 1107 33.22 -21.10 -8.74
N LEU A 1108 33.23 -19.79 -9.05
CA LEU A 1108 32.34 -19.18 -10.04
C LEU A 1108 33.11 -18.86 -11.33
N ILE A 1109 32.66 -19.38 -12.45
CA ILE A 1109 33.11 -19.04 -13.81
C ILE A 1109 31.99 -18.22 -14.46
N ASN A 1110 32.18 -16.91 -14.61
CA ASN A 1110 31.21 -16.04 -15.27
C ASN A 1110 31.87 -14.74 -15.76
N ARG A 1111 31.20 -14.00 -16.65
CA ARG A 1111 31.69 -12.67 -17.10
C ARG A 1111 31.61 -11.58 -16.02
N GLU A 1112 30.76 -11.78 -15.02
CA GLU A 1112 30.54 -10.85 -13.91
C GLU A 1112 30.30 -11.63 -12.60
N PRO A 1113 30.70 -11.09 -11.43
CA PRO A 1113 30.43 -11.74 -10.15
C PRO A 1113 28.94 -11.62 -9.82
N VAL A 1114 28.27 -12.76 -9.55
CA VAL A 1114 26.82 -12.83 -9.33
C VAL A 1114 26.46 -13.47 -7.99
N GLY A 1115 25.35 -13.01 -7.39
CA GLY A 1115 24.85 -13.52 -6.12
C GLY A 1115 25.87 -13.35 -4.97
N PRO A 1116 26.12 -14.37 -4.13
CA PRO A 1116 27.03 -14.26 -2.98
C PRO A 1116 28.50 -13.99 -3.36
N PHE A 1117 28.89 -14.17 -4.63
CA PHE A 1117 30.25 -13.90 -5.11
C PHE A 1117 30.53 -12.41 -5.39
N THR A 1118 29.53 -11.55 -5.30
CA THR A 1118 29.66 -10.08 -5.47
C THR A 1118 30.63 -9.44 -4.46
N SER A 1119 30.86 -10.07 -3.31
CA SER A 1119 31.81 -9.61 -2.29
C SER A 1119 33.30 -9.95 -2.57
N TYR A 1120 33.63 -10.56 -3.72
CA TYR A 1120 34.96 -11.13 -4.00
C TYR A 1120 36.10 -10.11 -4.25
N LYS A 1121 35.90 -8.79 -4.09
CA LYS A 1121 36.95 -7.77 -4.25
C LYS A 1121 38.03 -7.76 -3.13
N SER A 1122 38.31 -8.91 -2.51
CA SER A 1122 39.29 -9.11 -1.44
C SER A 1122 40.29 -10.19 -1.85
N THR A 1123 41.53 -9.79 -2.16
CA THR A 1123 42.66 -10.70 -2.36
C THR A 1123 43.15 -11.25 -1.01
N SER A 1124 42.47 -12.26 -0.47
CA SER A 1124 42.92 -12.99 0.72
C SER A 1124 42.99 -14.51 0.49
N PRO A 1125 44.05 -15.20 0.96
CA PRO A 1125 44.25 -16.63 0.72
C PRO A 1125 43.37 -17.54 1.60
N SER A 1126 42.34 -17.00 2.26
CA SER A 1126 41.37 -17.78 3.05
C SER A 1126 39.92 -17.60 2.60
N SER A 1127 39.69 -17.07 1.39
CA SER A 1127 38.36 -17.11 0.78
C SER A 1127 38.07 -18.52 0.28
N ARG A 1128 36.99 -19.13 0.76
CA ARG A 1128 36.45 -20.36 0.16
C ARG A 1128 35.85 -20.12 -1.23
N ASP A 1129 35.50 -18.86 -1.52
CA ASP A 1129 34.91 -18.46 -2.79
C ASP A 1129 36.02 -18.01 -3.74
N LEU A 1130 35.98 -18.50 -4.97
CA LEU A 1130 36.90 -18.19 -6.06
C LEU A 1130 36.08 -17.67 -7.24
N PHE A 1131 36.55 -16.63 -7.94
CA PHE A 1131 35.90 -16.11 -9.14
C PHE A 1131 36.90 -16.07 -10.31
N TYR A 1132 36.47 -16.60 -11.45
CA TYR A 1132 37.13 -16.48 -12.73
C TYR A 1132 36.28 -15.63 -13.66
N GLU A 1133 36.81 -14.47 -14.04
CA GLU A 1133 36.21 -13.54 -14.99
C GLU A 1133 36.49 -14.03 -16.42
N GLY A 1134 35.44 -14.46 -17.14
CA GLY A 1134 35.58 -14.94 -18.51
C GLY A 1134 34.37 -15.70 -19.06
N ASN A 1135 34.51 -16.24 -20.27
CA ASN A 1135 33.49 -17.10 -20.88
C ASN A 1135 33.50 -18.50 -20.24
N ALA A 1136 32.36 -19.19 -20.30
CA ALA A 1136 32.21 -20.55 -19.78
C ALA A 1136 33.24 -21.54 -20.34
N ASP A 1137 33.40 -21.59 -21.67
CA ASP A 1137 34.32 -22.52 -22.32
C ASP A 1137 35.81 -22.19 -22.09
N ASP A 1138 36.16 -20.92 -21.92
CA ASP A 1138 37.54 -20.51 -21.63
C ASP A 1138 37.93 -20.85 -20.18
N GLY A 1139 36.99 -20.63 -19.24
CA GLY A 1139 37.12 -21.11 -17.86
C GLY A 1139 37.16 -22.64 -17.77
N ALA A 1140 36.37 -23.35 -18.59
CA ALA A 1140 36.36 -24.81 -18.65
C ALA A 1140 37.68 -25.39 -19.17
N ARG A 1141 38.27 -24.80 -20.23
CA ARG A 1141 39.62 -25.19 -20.71
C ARG A 1141 40.68 -24.94 -19.66
N ARG A 1142 40.69 -23.74 -19.07
CA ARG A 1142 41.67 -23.37 -18.04
C ARG A 1142 41.57 -24.26 -16.80
N LEU A 1143 40.35 -24.64 -16.39
CA LEU A 1143 40.14 -25.62 -15.32
C LEU A 1143 40.67 -27.01 -15.69
N ALA A 1144 40.49 -27.45 -16.94
CA ALA A 1144 41.08 -28.71 -17.41
C ALA A 1144 42.62 -28.65 -17.48
N GLU A 1145 43.21 -27.55 -17.93
CA GLU A 1145 44.66 -27.33 -17.95
C GLU A 1145 45.27 -27.42 -16.54
N GLN A 1146 44.67 -26.75 -15.54
CA GLN A 1146 45.14 -26.81 -14.15
C GLN A 1146 45.02 -28.23 -13.54
N LEU A 1147 44.09 -29.05 -14.02
CA LEU A 1147 43.93 -30.45 -13.61
C LEU A 1147 44.78 -31.43 -14.43
N GLY A 1148 45.59 -30.95 -15.40
CA GLY A 1148 46.38 -31.79 -16.29
C GLY A 1148 45.56 -32.53 -17.37
N TRP A 1149 44.30 -32.12 -17.59
CA TRP A 1149 43.31 -32.75 -18.45
C TRP A 1149 43.05 -32.00 -19.77
N GLY A 1150 43.82 -30.94 -20.07
CA GLY A 1150 43.60 -30.06 -21.22
C GLY A 1150 43.63 -30.78 -22.59
N GLU A 1151 44.64 -31.60 -22.85
CA GLU A 1151 44.74 -32.36 -24.12
C GLU A 1151 43.61 -33.41 -24.26
N GLU A 1152 43.26 -34.08 -23.17
CA GLU A 1152 42.16 -35.06 -23.12
C GLU A 1152 40.80 -34.40 -23.39
N LEU A 1153 40.59 -33.16 -22.91
CA LEU A 1153 39.38 -32.39 -23.20
C LEU A 1153 39.28 -32.06 -24.70
N GLU A 1154 40.35 -31.54 -25.30
CA GLU A 1154 40.36 -31.17 -26.73
C GLU A 1154 40.28 -32.41 -27.65
N GLU A 1155 40.78 -33.56 -27.25
CA GLU A 1155 40.54 -34.83 -27.95
C GLU A 1155 39.05 -35.25 -27.86
N LEU A 1156 38.46 -35.23 -26.66
CA LEU A 1156 37.04 -35.56 -26.47
C LEU A 1156 36.09 -34.62 -27.24
N VAL A 1157 36.39 -33.33 -27.29
CA VAL A 1157 35.64 -32.33 -28.09
C VAL A 1157 35.72 -32.68 -29.58
N ARG A 1158 36.93 -32.95 -30.08
CA ARG A 1158 37.19 -33.25 -31.50
C ARG A 1158 36.51 -34.54 -31.96
N ASP A 1159 36.57 -35.59 -31.15
CA ASP A 1159 35.97 -36.89 -31.47
C ASP A 1159 34.46 -36.90 -31.25
N GLY A 1160 33.97 -36.23 -30.20
CA GLY A 1160 32.54 -36.03 -29.98
C GLY A 1160 31.88 -35.28 -31.13
N ARG A 1161 32.51 -34.20 -31.60
CA ARG A 1161 32.05 -33.42 -32.76
C ARG A 1161 32.03 -34.23 -34.05
N LYS A 1162 33.13 -34.91 -34.40
CA LYS A 1162 33.17 -35.82 -35.58
C LYS A 1162 32.14 -36.95 -35.49
N GLY A 1163 31.89 -37.48 -34.29
CA GLY A 1163 30.89 -38.51 -34.04
C GLY A 1163 29.46 -38.01 -34.28
N LEU A 1164 29.16 -36.78 -33.84
CA LEU A 1164 27.87 -36.13 -34.04
C LEU A 1164 27.66 -35.70 -35.50
N GLU A 1165 28.65 -35.09 -36.15
CA GLU A 1165 28.60 -34.73 -37.57
C GLU A 1165 28.35 -35.97 -38.46
N ARG A 1166 28.91 -37.14 -38.11
CA ARG A 1166 28.62 -38.42 -38.81
C ARG A 1166 27.22 -38.98 -38.55
N LYS A 1167 26.62 -38.74 -37.37
CA LYS A 1167 25.21 -39.10 -37.11
C LYS A 1167 24.27 -38.16 -37.84
N TRP A 1168 24.57 -36.86 -37.79
CA TRP A 1168 23.85 -35.79 -38.48
C TRP A 1168 23.75 -36.04 -39.99
N MET A 1169 24.90 -36.31 -40.64
CA MET A 1169 24.97 -36.67 -42.07
C MET A 1169 24.23 -37.97 -42.44
N LYS A 1170 23.91 -38.82 -41.46
CA LYS A 1170 23.04 -40.00 -41.66
C LYS A 1170 21.55 -39.71 -41.44
N GLU A 1171 21.20 -38.76 -40.57
CA GLU A 1171 19.82 -38.38 -40.28
C GLU A 1171 19.25 -37.35 -41.28
N GLU A 1172 20.06 -36.42 -41.81
CA GLU A 1172 19.67 -35.47 -42.88
C GLU A 1172 19.68 -36.09 -44.30
N GLY A 1173 19.97 -37.39 -44.44
CA GLY A 1173 20.03 -38.09 -45.73
C GLY A 1173 18.67 -38.28 -46.46
N GLY A 1174 17.57 -37.72 -45.94
CA GLY A 1174 16.24 -37.77 -46.52
C GLY A 1174 15.59 -36.39 -46.61
N GLU A 1175 15.49 -35.86 -47.83
CA GLU A 1175 14.64 -34.73 -48.24
C GLU A 1175 14.82 -33.39 -47.48
N VAL A 1176 15.83 -32.61 -47.87
CA VAL A 1176 15.69 -31.40 -48.74
C VAL A 1176 17.02 -30.65 -48.71
N ALA A 1177 17.84 -30.88 -49.74
CA ALA A 1177 19.09 -30.15 -49.94
C ALA A 1177 18.87 -29.02 -50.96
N GLY A 1178 19.04 -27.76 -50.52
CA GLY A 1178 19.22 -26.64 -51.44
C GLY A 1178 18.60 -25.31 -51.01
N GLN A 1179 19.34 -24.50 -50.23
CA GLN A 1179 19.59 -23.06 -50.50
C GLN A 1179 20.43 -22.37 -49.41
N GLY A 1180 20.38 -22.80 -48.14
CA GLY A 1180 20.94 -22.03 -47.02
C GLY A 1180 22.49 -21.89 -46.94
N THR A 1181 23.25 -22.85 -47.46
CA THR A 1181 24.70 -22.95 -47.19
C THR A 1181 25.60 -22.09 -48.09
N LYS A 1182 25.08 -21.40 -49.11
CA LYS A 1182 25.88 -20.52 -50.00
C LYS A 1182 25.84 -19.03 -49.66
N GLU A 1183 24.96 -18.59 -48.75
CA GLU A 1183 24.95 -17.18 -48.30
C GLU A 1183 25.77 -16.96 -47.02
N ALA A 1184 25.80 -17.94 -46.10
CA ALA A 1184 26.55 -17.83 -44.85
C ALA A 1184 28.07 -17.69 -45.08
N GLU A 1185 28.67 -18.55 -45.93
CA GLU A 1185 30.09 -18.46 -46.31
C GLU A 1185 30.44 -17.17 -47.08
N LYS A 1186 29.44 -16.54 -47.72
CA LYS A 1186 29.62 -15.29 -48.46
C LYS A 1186 29.53 -14.06 -47.56
N LYS A 1187 28.81 -14.14 -46.43
CA LYS A 1187 28.78 -13.11 -45.37
C LYS A 1187 30.00 -13.19 -44.46
N SER A 1188 30.43 -14.38 -44.03
CA SER A 1188 31.61 -14.53 -43.15
C SER A 1188 32.90 -14.03 -43.81
N LYS A 1189 33.12 -14.35 -45.09
CA LYS A 1189 34.26 -13.84 -45.88
C LYS A 1189 34.18 -12.35 -46.24
N LYS A 1190 33.03 -11.69 -46.02
CA LYS A 1190 32.88 -10.24 -46.18
C LYS A 1190 33.12 -9.48 -44.87
N ALA A 1191 32.65 -10.03 -43.74
CA ALA A 1191 32.90 -9.48 -42.41
C ALA A 1191 34.38 -9.56 -42.02
N ALA A 1192 35.05 -10.70 -42.28
CA ALA A 1192 36.47 -10.90 -41.99
C ALA A 1192 37.43 -10.06 -42.86
N LYS A 1193 36.92 -9.24 -43.79
CA LYS A 1193 37.71 -8.35 -44.66
C LYS A 1193 37.34 -6.87 -44.50
N ALA A 1194 36.64 -6.51 -43.42
CA ALA A 1194 36.15 -5.17 -43.13
C ALA A 1194 36.60 -4.67 -41.74
N VAL A 1195 37.66 -5.27 -41.17
CA VAL A 1195 38.17 -4.99 -39.81
C VAL A 1195 39.67 -4.68 -39.80
N GLU A 1196 40.36 -4.75 -40.96
CA GLU A 1196 41.81 -4.44 -41.07
C GLU A 1196 42.12 -3.13 -41.79
N ASP A 1197 41.13 -2.43 -42.36
CA ASP A 1197 41.32 -1.16 -43.07
C ASP A 1197 40.29 -0.11 -42.61
N GLU A 1198 40.74 1.15 -42.59
CA GLU A 1198 39.98 2.41 -42.48
C GLU A 1198 39.37 2.82 -41.10
N GLY A 1199 40.13 3.67 -40.39
CA GLY A 1199 39.82 5.11 -40.43
C GLY A 1199 38.82 5.66 -39.40
N THR A 1200 39.35 6.22 -38.30
CA THR A 1200 38.60 7.07 -37.38
C THR A 1200 38.33 8.47 -37.98
N GLU A 1201 37.12 8.74 -38.48
CA GLU A 1201 36.62 10.13 -38.63
C GLU A 1201 35.07 10.23 -38.69
N ASP A 1202 34.37 9.25 -39.28
CA ASP A 1202 32.89 9.31 -39.45
C ASP A 1202 32.05 9.08 -38.17
N LEU A 1203 32.68 8.72 -37.04
CA LEU A 1203 31.95 8.38 -35.81
C LEU A 1203 31.38 9.63 -35.08
N GLU A 1204 32.04 10.79 -35.20
CA GLU A 1204 31.61 12.01 -34.50
C GLU A 1204 30.38 12.68 -35.13
N GLU A 1205 30.13 12.47 -36.42
CA GLU A 1205 28.96 13.04 -37.09
C GLU A 1205 27.70 12.20 -36.83
N ALA A 1206 27.82 10.87 -36.75
CA ALA A 1206 26.73 9.96 -36.38
C ALA A 1206 26.24 10.17 -34.93
N ILE A 1207 27.14 10.46 -33.99
CA ILE A 1207 26.78 10.72 -32.58
C ILE A 1207 25.98 12.04 -32.44
N LYS A 1208 26.25 13.05 -33.28
CA LYS A 1208 25.49 14.32 -33.29
C LYS A 1208 24.06 14.19 -33.81
N THR A 1209 23.77 13.21 -34.66
CA THR A 1209 22.41 12.97 -35.18
C THR A 1209 21.55 12.10 -34.26
N GLN A 1210 22.14 11.20 -33.47
CA GLN A 1210 21.38 10.41 -32.48
C GLN A 1210 21.05 11.16 -31.18
N LEU A 1211 21.78 12.21 -30.82
CA LEU A 1211 21.47 13.08 -29.66
C LEU A 1211 20.34 14.10 -29.92
N LYS A 1212 19.44 13.83 -30.88
CA LYS A 1212 18.37 14.76 -31.31
C LYS A 1212 17.00 14.10 -31.62
N LEU A 1213 16.78 12.88 -31.15
CA LEU A 1213 15.49 12.15 -31.24
C LEU A 1213 15.06 11.65 -29.86
#